data_AF-A0A8J2NDP2-F1
#
_entry.id   AF-A0A8J2NDP2-F1
#
_cell.length_a   1.000
_cell.length_b   1.000
_cell.length_c   1.000
_cell.angle_alpha   90.00
_cell.angle_beta   90.00
_cell.angle_gamma   90.00
#
_symmetry.space_group_name_H-M   'P 1'
#
loop_
_entity.id
_entity.type
_entity.pdbx_description
1 polymer ?
#
loop_
_entity_poly.entity_id
_entity_poly.type
_entity_poly.pdbx_seq_one_letter_code
_entity_poly.pdbx_strand_id
1 'polypeptide(L)'
;MSKRNLLLCFDAFGTLIRPVQPVAQQYAQVARQCGLTDFSDEELQSTLISTIKQESKKNPNFGKETGLGATKWWTNVIHNTFTPLIPKGQSLPQDLAPKLLHRFASREGYETEEGLIEALKGLKSKSSRHYDQLVVGVVTNSDDRIPSILSSLGLDVSPLRYGTDSDPSKIKSSTFDIDFHCMSYDVGVEKPDKQIFNAAEFMLAQIISARNGQSLDEAKSEAEKWQKVYVGDDYSKDVVGSANAGWNPVLLDPKDECDSVTDLKRWRSDSIDKFLDPQLDFNTPAMSISISIIESKRLTTKCEEKAIPLSLLDSTTANFSDASAIWLYEKPTRQDLDLAHHLRESLAITLESYPQLCGHLKAIESTDGTVPPEAAHFPPHARRFRRLYAHYGTGNDPGVEFVHARSSATLQSLYPGDRVSKHPAWLCDSAVFKQFMPSVPTPRLLSHAIKNENDRLYPLLAIQITELACGGFVLALKETHPLADTTAVMSLLKDWASVSQSMLSGNPIPRSMSVFDPSLIDDHSAGDINAEQPDKKLIQQAMSLPMHRYDWWAPGPKPSWAPPVPEAFNTPNLEPAGPAMPWEEWDVTAPVSNCVIHLSKEQVLSLWKKANEASSEKLSQHDAIIAHIWSCIARARGLENDTKPIHCNLVYGVRSSFGLDEKFLGSPAVMMNIKHPASKVCNPSNSTELATRVRNTLTTISEPTNMAAHLYSIAFERSPQRIWQAFLGQRHILVTTWARANVYGVDFGFGSTCSYIESVVPDMDGNIAVKEAPGPSAKYWTDNGVDISVHIRTEHMKRLMDDPLLFPTVKLTERHKG
;
A
#
# COMPACT_ATOMS: atom_id res chain seq x y z
N MET A 1 -17.06 -32.99 20.80
CA MET A 1 -17.60 -31.66 20.43
C MET A 1 -18.76 -31.90 19.48
N SER A 2 -19.88 -31.19 19.61
CA SER A 2 -20.95 -31.26 18.59
C SER A 2 -20.38 -30.81 17.25
N LYS A 3 -20.75 -31.50 16.17
CA LYS A 3 -20.40 -31.03 14.82
C LYS A 3 -21.11 -29.68 14.59
N ARG A 4 -20.52 -28.83 13.74
CA ARG A 4 -21.08 -27.51 13.41
C ARG A 4 -21.69 -27.56 12.01
N ASN A 5 -22.66 -26.68 11.73
CA ASN A 5 -23.17 -26.48 10.38
C ASN A 5 -22.27 -25.49 9.62
N LEU A 6 -22.09 -25.71 8.31
CA LEU A 6 -21.21 -24.91 7.46
C LEU A 6 -21.97 -24.33 6.26
N LEU A 7 -21.88 -23.02 6.11
CA LEU A 7 -22.17 -22.29 4.87
C LEU A 7 -20.83 -22.01 4.18
N LEU A 8 -20.63 -22.63 3.02
CA LEU A 8 -19.44 -22.46 2.20
C LEU A 8 -19.80 -21.75 0.91
N CYS A 9 -19.37 -20.51 0.73
CA CYS A 9 -19.59 -19.78 -0.51
C CYS A 9 -18.29 -19.56 -1.27
N PHE A 10 -18.41 -19.51 -2.59
CA PHE A 10 -17.29 -19.28 -3.51
C PHE A 10 -17.53 -18.01 -4.33
N ASP A 11 -16.46 -17.30 -4.69
CA ASP A 11 -16.49 -16.46 -5.89
C ASP A 11 -16.59 -17.33 -7.16
N ALA A 12 -17.03 -16.75 -8.27
CA ALA A 12 -17.07 -17.44 -9.55
C ALA A 12 -15.75 -17.29 -10.34
N PHE A 13 -15.34 -16.08 -10.68
CA PHE A 13 -14.22 -15.85 -11.60
C PHE A 13 -12.89 -15.94 -10.86
N GLY A 14 -11.90 -16.63 -11.44
CA GLY A 14 -10.61 -16.82 -10.76
C GLY A 14 -10.65 -17.88 -9.65
N THR A 15 -11.85 -18.23 -9.17
CA THR A 15 -12.08 -19.25 -8.14
C THR A 15 -12.70 -20.54 -8.70
N LEU A 16 -13.90 -20.47 -9.29
CA LEU A 16 -14.60 -21.64 -9.85
C LEU A 16 -14.40 -21.79 -11.36
N ILE A 17 -14.33 -20.66 -12.07
CA ILE A 17 -14.27 -20.59 -13.53
C ILE A 17 -13.22 -19.59 -14.00
N ARG A 18 -12.62 -19.89 -15.15
CA ARG A 18 -11.76 -18.96 -15.90
C ARG A 18 -12.08 -19.05 -17.40
N PRO A 19 -11.84 -18.00 -18.20
CA PRO A 19 -12.07 -18.07 -19.64
C PRO A 19 -11.22 -19.19 -20.28
N VAL A 20 -11.75 -19.93 -21.27
CA VAL A 20 -10.93 -20.94 -22.00
C VAL A 20 -9.81 -20.31 -22.82
N GLN A 21 -10.04 -19.07 -23.24
CA GLN A 21 -9.16 -18.25 -24.05
C GLN A 21 -9.36 -16.78 -23.71
N PRO A 22 -8.45 -15.90 -24.13
CA PRO A 22 -8.58 -14.45 -23.94
C PRO A 22 -9.90 -13.93 -24.49
N VAL A 23 -10.63 -13.12 -23.73
CA VAL A 23 -12.00 -12.69 -24.08
C VAL A 23 -12.04 -12.04 -25.47
N ALA A 24 -11.11 -11.14 -25.77
CA ALA A 24 -11.02 -10.49 -27.08
C ALA A 24 -10.80 -11.49 -28.22
N GLN A 25 -9.95 -12.51 -28.02
CA GLN A 25 -9.72 -13.56 -29.03
C GLN A 25 -10.98 -14.40 -29.26
N GLN A 26 -11.72 -14.72 -28.20
CA GLN A 26 -13.00 -15.40 -28.33
C GLN A 26 -14.04 -14.55 -29.08
N TYR A 27 -14.07 -13.23 -28.82
CA TYR A 27 -14.87 -12.27 -29.57
C TYR A 27 -14.52 -12.27 -31.06
N ALA A 28 -13.22 -12.18 -31.38
CA ALA A 28 -12.71 -12.21 -32.74
C ALA A 28 -13.08 -13.51 -33.47
N GLN A 29 -12.97 -14.66 -32.80
CA GLN A 29 -13.35 -15.96 -33.38
C GLN A 29 -14.82 -16.04 -33.76
N VAL A 30 -15.73 -15.65 -32.87
CA VAL A 30 -17.17 -15.67 -33.18
C VAL A 30 -17.49 -14.66 -34.29
N ALA A 31 -16.86 -13.49 -34.27
CA ALA A 31 -17.03 -12.48 -35.31
C ALA A 31 -16.58 -12.98 -36.70
N ARG A 32 -15.42 -13.63 -36.77
CA ARG A 32 -14.92 -14.27 -38.00
C ARG A 32 -15.85 -15.39 -38.50
N GLN A 33 -16.40 -16.19 -37.59
CA GLN A 33 -17.43 -17.19 -37.93
C GLN A 33 -18.74 -16.56 -38.44
N CYS A 34 -19.01 -15.30 -38.12
CA CYS A 34 -20.15 -14.54 -38.61
C CYS A 34 -19.83 -13.73 -39.88
N GLY A 35 -18.63 -13.86 -40.44
CA GLY A 35 -18.22 -13.17 -41.67
C GLY A 35 -17.58 -11.79 -41.47
N LEU A 36 -17.22 -11.40 -40.25
CA LEU A 36 -16.45 -10.18 -39.99
C LEU A 36 -14.96 -10.53 -39.91
N THR A 37 -14.18 -10.12 -40.93
CA THR A 37 -12.76 -10.43 -41.04
C THR A 37 -11.84 -9.21 -41.04
N ASP A 38 -12.40 -8.01 -41.25
CA ASP A 38 -11.63 -6.80 -41.59
C ASP A 38 -11.31 -5.96 -40.34
N PHE A 39 -10.72 -6.60 -39.33
CA PHE A 39 -10.23 -5.95 -38.10
C PHE A 39 -9.08 -6.76 -37.48
N SER A 40 -8.19 -6.07 -36.76
CA SER A 40 -7.13 -6.71 -35.97
C SER A 40 -7.61 -7.10 -34.56
N ASP A 41 -6.98 -8.10 -33.94
CA ASP A 41 -7.34 -8.53 -32.57
C ASP A 41 -7.04 -7.41 -31.55
N GLU A 42 -6.01 -6.59 -31.81
CA GLU A 42 -5.61 -5.44 -30.98
C GLU A 42 -6.64 -4.29 -31.06
N GLU A 43 -7.15 -4.00 -32.26
CA GLU A 43 -8.22 -3.01 -32.48
C GLU A 43 -9.51 -3.44 -31.78
N LEU A 44 -9.86 -4.73 -31.88
CA LEU A 44 -11.01 -5.30 -31.20
C LEU A 44 -10.86 -5.22 -29.68
N GLN A 45 -9.70 -5.60 -29.14
CA GLN A 45 -9.44 -5.54 -27.70
C GLN A 45 -9.58 -4.10 -27.17
N SER A 46 -8.99 -3.14 -27.88
CA SER A 46 -9.07 -1.72 -27.52
C SER A 46 -10.51 -1.20 -27.52
N THR A 47 -11.29 -1.59 -28.53
CA THR A 47 -12.68 -1.15 -28.66
C THR A 47 -13.60 -1.84 -27.65
N LEU A 48 -13.37 -3.11 -27.36
CA LEU A 48 -14.13 -3.86 -26.36
C LEU A 48 -13.97 -3.25 -24.96
N ILE A 49 -12.73 -2.95 -24.56
CA ILE A 49 -12.44 -2.31 -23.26
C ILE A 49 -13.11 -0.93 -23.17
N SER A 50 -12.99 -0.11 -24.22
CA SER A 50 -13.59 1.23 -24.20
C SER A 50 -15.12 1.17 -24.14
N THR A 51 -15.71 0.21 -24.85
CA THR A 51 -17.16 0.03 -24.90
C THR A 51 -17.72 -0.46 -23.57
N ILE A 52 -17.07 -1.42 -22.91
CA ILE A 52 -17.46 -1.88 -21.57
C ILE A 52 -17.46 -0.69 -20.59
N LYS A 53 -16.40 0.14 -20.59
CA LYS A 53 -16.33 1.34 -19.73
C LYS A 53 -17.46 2.33 -20.00
N GLN A 54 -17.77 2.57 -21.27
CA GLN A 54 -18.84 3.49 -21.67
C GLN A 54 -20.22 2.95 -21.28
N GLU A 55 -20.49 1.67 -21.53
CA GLU A 55 -21.76 1.04 -21.21
C GLU A 55 -21.95 0.90 -19.69
N SER A 56 -20.90 0.60 -18.92
CA SER A 56 -20.94 0.60 -17.44
C SER A 56 -21.26 1.99 -16.89
N LYS A 57 -20.70 3.05 -17.47
CA LYS A 57 -20.98 4.44 -17.06
C LYS A 57 -22.42 4.84 -17.37
N LYS A 58 -22.95 4.40 -18.52
CA LYS A 58 -24.29 4.77 -18.99
C LYS A 58 -25.39 3.94 -18.33
N ASN A 59 -25.12 2.67 -18.11
CA ASN A 59 -26.05 1.67 -17.59
C ASN A 59 -25.31 0.85 -16.50
N PRO A 60 -25.21 1.38 -15.27
CA PRO A 60 -24.48 0.71 -14.19
C PRO A 60 -25.04 -0.68 -13.84
N ASN A 61 -24.21 -1.49 -13.19
CA ASN A 61 -24.54 -2.86 -12.74
C ASN A 61 -25.24 -3.69 -13.83
N PHE A 62 -24.58 -3.84 -14.98
CA PHE A 62 -25.09 -4.55 -16.17
C PHE A 62 -26.50 -4.10 -16.61
N GLY A 63 -26.82 -2.82 -16.41
CA GLY A 63 -28.11 -2.25 -16.77
C GLY A 63 -29.26 -2.60 -15.83
N LYS A 64 -28.96 -3.06 -14.61
CA LYS A 64 -29.99 -3.29 -13.57
C LYS A 64 -30.65 -1.98 -13.16
N GLU A 65 -29.84 -0.97 -12.84
CA GLU A 65 -30.32 0.31 -12.32
C GLU A 65 -31.18 1.08 -13.32
N THR A 66 -30.89 0.92 -14.61
CA THR A 66 -31.63 1.57 -15.70
C THR A 66 -32.78 0.73 -16.25
N GLY A 67 -33.01 -0.48 -15.72
CA GLY A 67 -34.02 -1.41 -16.22
C GLY A 67 -33.72 -1.97 -17.62
N LEU A 68 -32.48 -1.82 -18.11
CA LEU A 68 -32.06 -2.27 -19.44
C LEU A 68 -31.97 -3.81 -19.53
N GLY A 69 -31.53 -4.45 -18.45
CA GLY A 69 -31.29 -5.89 -18.40
C GLY A 69 -29.92 -6.30 -18.94
N ALA A 70 -29.30 -7.31 -18.30
CA ALA A 70 -27.93 -7.75 -18.61
C ALA A 70 -27.76 -8.20 -20.07
N THR A 71 -28.74 -8.91 -20.64
CA THR A 71 -28.70 -9.34 -22.04
C THR A 71 -28.60 -8.15 -23.00
N LYS A 72 -29.40 -7.11 -22.80
CA LYS A 72 -29.39 -5.94 -23.66
C LYS A 72 -28.14 -5.09 -23.43
N TRP A 73 -27.68 -5.00 -22.19
CA TRP A 73 -26.41 -4.37 -21.82
C TRP A 73 -25.24 -4.98 -22.60
N TRP A 74 -25.08 -6.31 -22.55
CA TRP A 74 -24.02 -6.99 -23.30
C TRP A 74 -24.23 -6.94 -24.81
N THR A 75 -25.47 -6.94 -25.29
CA THR A 75 -25.78 -6.73 -26.70
C THR A 75 -25.30 -5.36 -27.19
N ASN A 76 -25.49 -4.30 -26.39
CA ASN A 76 -24.96 -2.97 -26.70
C ASN A 76 -23.43 -3.00 -26.71
N VAL A 77 -22.79 -3.65 -25.74
CA VAL A 77 -21.33 -3.79 -25.72
C VAL A 77 -20.83 -4.47 -26.99
N ILE A 78 -21.43 -5.59 -27.38
CA ILE A 78 -21.05 -6.32 -28.59
C ILE A 78 -21.22 -5.41 -29.82
N HIS A 79 -22.38 -4.78 -30.01
CA HIS A 79 -22.61 -3.95 -31.18
C HIS A 79 -21.66 -2.74 -31.24
N ASN A 80 -21.48 -2.03 -30.13
CA ASN A 80 -20.61 -0.87 -30.07
C ASN A 80 -19.12 -1.23 -30.21
N THR A 81 -18.74 -2.46 -29.84
CA THR A 81 -17.39 -3.00 -30.09
C THR A 81 -17.12 -3.18 -31.59
N PHE A 82 -18.07 -3.73 -32.35
CA PHE A 82 -17.83 -4.05 -33.75
C PHE A 82 -18.24 -2.94 -34.73
N THR A 83 -19.14 -2.04 -34.37
CA THR A 83 -19.60 -0.94 -35.24
C THR A 83 -18.46 -0.07 -35.80
N PRO A 84 -17.44 0.36 -35.02
CA PRO A 84 -16.34 1.14 -35.59
C PRO A 84 -15.34 0.29 -36.38
N LEU A 85 -15.42 -1.05 -36.28
CA LEU A 85 -14.50 -2.00 -36.89
C LEU A 85 -15.01 -2.54 -38.24
N ILE A 86 -16.18 -2.08 -38.70
CA ILE A 86 -16.74 -2.47 -40.00
C ILE A 86 -16.80 -1.26 -40.95
N PRO A 87 -16.67 -1.47 -42.27
CA PRO A 87 -16.84 -0.42 -43.27
C PRO A 87 -18.14 0.38 -43.10
N LYS A 88 -18.06 1.70 -43.33
CA LYS A 88 -19.24 2.59 -43.26
C LYS A 88 -20.35 2.11 -44.19
N GLY A 89 -21.52 1.84 -43.63
CA GLY A 89 -22.71 1.38 -44.36
C GLY A 89 -22.94 -0.13 -44.33
N GLN A 90 -22.02 -0.93 -43.78
CA GLN A 90 -22.23 -2.35 -43.53
C GLN A 90 -23.03 -2.56 -42.23
N SER A 91 -23.96 -3.51 -42.22
CA SER A 91 -24.68 -3.92 -41.02
C SER A 91 -23.97 -5.07 -40.31
N LEU A 92 -23.99 -5.08 -38.96
CA LEU A 92 -23.50 -6.21 -38.19
C LEU A 92 -24.32 -7.49 -38.46
N PRO A 93 -23.70 -8.67 -38.52
CA PRO A 93 -24.42 -9.93 -38.65
C PRO A 93 -25.42 -10.11 -37.50
N GLN A 94 -26.66 -10.48 -37.81
CA GLN A 94 -27.72 -10.61 -36.81
C GLN A 94 -27.39 -11.67 -35.74
N ASP A 95 -26.67 -12.72 -36.12
CA ASP A 95 -26.30 -13.83 -35.22
C ASP A 95 -25.08 -13.52 -34.33
N LEU A 96 -24.38 -12.39 -34.53
CA LEU A 96 -23.13 -12.10 -33.82
C LEU A 96 -23.34 -11.99 -32.31
N ALA A 97 -24.26 -11.12 -31.88
CA ALA A 97 -24.55 -10.94 -30.46
C ALA A 97 -25.15 -12.20 -29.82
N PRO A 98 -26.15 -12.87 -30.43
CA PRO A 98 -26.66 -14.15 -29.91
C PRO A 98 -25.57 -15.22 -29.72
N LYS A 99 -24.66 -15.40 -30.68
CA LYS A 99 -23.57 -16.39 -30.57
C LYS A 99 -22.56 -16.03 -29.47
N LEU A 100 -22.20 -14.76 -29.35
CA LEU A 100 -21.30 -14.31 -28.28
C LEU A 100 -21.92 -14.46 -26.89
N LEU A 101 -23.20 -14.08 -26.75
CA LEU A 101 -23.94 -14.27 -25.51
C LEU A 101 -24.03 -15.75 -25.13
N HIS A 102 -24.27 -16.65 -26.10
CA HIS A 102 -24.29 -18.09 -25.87
C HIS A 102 -22.94 -18.64 -25.42
N ARG A 103 -21.85 -18.23 -26.11
CA ARG A 103 -20.49 -18.64 -25.75
C ARG A 103 -20.16 -18.26 -24.32
N PHE A 104 -20.39 -17.00 -23.95
CA PHE A 104 -20.15 -16.49 -22.59
C PHE A 104 -21.28 -16.77 -21.59
N ALA A 105 -22.17 -17.71 -21.90
CA ALA A 105 -23.15 -18.27 -20.97
C ALA A 105 -22.96 -19.79 -20.78
N SER A 106 -21.87 -20.35 -21.29
CA SER A 106 -21.62 -21.79 -21.29
C SER A 106 -20.12 -22.14 -21.21
N ARG A 107 -19.84 -23.44 -21.16
CA ARG A 107 -18.50 -24.04 -21.20
C ARG A 107 -17.72 -23.74 -22.47
N GLU A 108 -18.36 -23.19 -23.49
CA GLU A 108 -17.64 -22.70 -24.67
C GLU A 108 -16.76 -21.50 -24.34
N GLY A 109 -17.19 -20.66 -23.38
CA GLY A 109 -16.47 -19.47 -22.95
C GLY A 109 -15.51 -19.70 -21.78
N TYR A 110 -15.78 -20.74 -20.98
CA TYR A 110 -15.17 -20.93 -19.67
C TYR A 110 -14.78 -22.38 -19.40
N GLU A 111 -13.73 -22.55 -18.60
CA GLU A 111 -13.27 -23.81 -18.03
C GLU A 111 -13.11 -23.69 -16.51
N THR A 112 -12.78 -24.80 -15.87
CA THR A 112 -12.59 -24.96 -14.43
C THR A 112 -11.33 -25.78 -14.17
N GLU A 113 -10.75 -25.69 -12.97
CA GLU A 113 -9.54 -26.45 -12.63
C GLU A 113 -9.77 -27.96 -12.65
N GLU A 114 -8.72 -28.72 -13.00
CA GLU A 114 -8.79 -30.17 -13.11
C GLU A 114 -9.19 -30.80 -11.76
N GLY A 115 -10.28 -31.57 -11.76
CA GLY A 115 -10.80 -32.22 -10.56
C GLY A 115 -11.68 -31.34 -9.67
N LEU A 116 -11.86 -30.04 -9.98
CA LEU A 116 -12.67 -29.13 -9.16
C LEU A 116 -14.16 -29.53 -9.15
N ILE A 117 -14.70 -29.92 -10.31
CA ILE A 117 -16.10 -30.35 -10.45
C ILE A 117 -16.35 -31.61 -9.63
N GLU A 118 -15.45 -32.58 -9.71
CA GLU A 118 -15.49 -33.81 -8.93
C GLU A 118 -15.34 -33.53 -7.44
N ALA A 119 -14.49 -32.57 -7.06
CA ALA A 119 -14.32 -32.14 -5.67
C ALA A 119 -15.60 -31.50 -5.12
N LEU A 120 -16.22 -30.58 -5.85
CA LEU A 120 -17.47 -29.91 -5.47
C LEU A 120 -18.63 -30.91 -5.32
N LYS A 121 -18.80 -31.82 -6.29
CA LYS A 121 -19.75 -32.95 -6.19
C LYS A 121 -19.46 -33.82 -4.97
N GLY A 122 -18.17 -34.02 -4.68
CA GLY A 122 -17.71 -34.78 -3.53
C GLY A 122 -18.02 -34.14 -2.18
N LEU A 123 -18.15 -32.81 -2.09
CA LEU A 123 -18.36 -32.09 -0.83
C LEU A 123 -19.59 -32.58 -0.07
N LYS A 124 -20.71 -32.77 -0.79
CA LYS A 124 -21.98 -33.21 -0.18
C LYS A 124 -21.96 -34.69 0.23
N SER A 125 -21.17 -35.53 -0.45
CA SER A 125 -21.04 -36.96 -0.14
C SER A 125 -20.11 -37.25 1.06
N LYS A 126 -19.08 -36.42 1.26
CA LYS A 126 -18.04 -36.57 2.31
C LYS A 126 -18.31 -35.78 3.59
N SER A 127 -19.26 -34.84 3.56
CA SER A 127 -19.59 -33.90 4.66
C SER A 127 -19.96 -34.58 5.98
N SER A 128 -20.49 -35.82 5.95
CA SER A 128 -20.92 -36.58 7.13
C SER A 128 -19.83 -36.82 8.18
N ARG A 129 -18.53 -36.66 7.83
CA ARG A 129 -17.42 -36.85 8.77
C ARG A 129 -17.09 -35.63 9.64
N HIS A 130 -17.39 -34.40 9.21
CA HIS A 130 -16.91 -33.18 9.88
C HIS A 130 -17.99 -32.13 10.21
N TYR A 131 -19.11 -32.09 9.48
CA TYR A 131 -20.19 -31.12 9.68
C TYR A 131 -21.55 -31.84 9.73
N ASP A 132 -22.53 -31.25 10.43
CA ASP A 132 -23.89 -31.81 10.49
C ASP A 132 -24.70 -31.44 9.24
N GLN A 133 -24.60 -30.18 8.81
CA GLN A 133 -25.18 -29.71 7.55
C GLN A 133 -24.17 -28.87 6.77
N LEU A 134 -24.24 -28.96 5.44
CA LEU A 134 -23.46 -28.16 4.51
C LEU A 134 -24.40 -27.51 3.50
N VAL A 135 -24.26 -26.20 3.33
CA VAL A 135 -24.88 -25.41 2.25
C VAL A 135 -23.75 -24.77 1.45
N VAL A 136 -23.80 -24.91 0.12
CA VAL A 136 -22.81 -24.38 -0.82
C VAL A 136 -23.47 -23.28 -1.64
N GLY A 137 -22.88 -22.09 -1.67
CA GLY A 137 -23.40 -20.95 -2.44
C GLY A 137 -22.35 -20.34 -3.37
N VAL A 138 -22.80 -19.55 -4.33
CA VAL A 138 -21.94 -18.68 -5.14
C VAL A 138 -22.32 -17.22 -4.88
N VAL A 139 -21.36 -16.40 -4.47
CA VAL A 139 -21.56 -14.97 -4.21
C VAL A 139 -20.51 -14.22 -5.03
N THR A 140 -20.89 -13.45 -6.04
CA THR A 140 -19.92 -12.96 -7.04
C THR A 140 -20.32 -11.62 -7.68
N ASN A 141 -19.31 -10.83 -8.07
CA ASN A 141 -19.52 -9.57 -8.81
C ASN A 141 -19.73 -9.88 -10.29
N SER A 142 -20.95 -10.31 -10.64
CA SER A 142 -21.28 -10.72 -12.00
C SER A 142 -22.74 -10.45 -12.34
N ASP A 143 -23.10 -10.78 -13.58
CA ASP A 143 -24.46 -10.78 -14.08
C ASP A 143 -25.15 -12.14 -13.93
N ASP A 144 -26.31 -12.25 -14.58
CA ASP A 144 -27.26 -13.33 -14.44
C ASP A 144 -26.85 -14.68 -15.05
N ARG A 145 -25.68 -14.77 -15.69
CA ARG A 145 -25.27 -15.96 -16.48
C ARG A 145 -24.51 -17.03 -15.70
N ILE A 146 -24.00 -16.73 -14.51
CA ILE A 146 -23.17 -17.65 -13.71
C ILE A 146 -23.81 -19.04 -13.53
N PRO A 147 -25.11 -19.18 -13.18
CA PRO A 147 -25.72 -20.50 -13.04
C PRO A 147 -25.64 -21.34 -14.32
N SER A 148 -25.92 -20.73 -15.49
CA SER A 148 -25.85 -21.40 -16.80
C SER A 148 -24.43 -21.88 -17.12
N ILE A 149 -23.42 -21.06 -16.80
CA ILE A 149 -22.01 -21.41 -17.01
C ILE A 149 -21.66 -22.66 -16.16
N LEU A 150 -21.96 -22.63 -14.86
CA LEU A 150 -21.65 -23.74 -13.95
C LEU A 150 -22.42 -25.02 -14.32
N SER A 151 -23.69 -24.92 -14.73
CA SER A 151 -24.46 -26.08 -15.21
C SER A 151 -23.84 -26.69 -16.46
N SER A 152 -23.41 -25.85 -17.42
CA SER A 152 -22.79 -26.33 -18.66
C SER A 152 -21.42 -26.99 -18.43
N LEU A 153 -20.73 -26.65 -17.33
CA LEU A 153 -19.49 -27.29 -16.89
C LEU A 153 -19.74 -28.62 -16.18
N GLY A 154 -21.00 -28.93 -15.86
CA GLY A 154 -21.44 -30.23 -15.35
C GLY A 154 -21.75 -30.25 -13.86
N LEU A 155 -21.86 -29.10 -13.18
CA LEU A 155 -22.43 -29.01 -11.83
C LEU A 155 -23.95 -29.07 -11.88
N ASP A 156 -24.57 -29.71 -10.89
CA ASP A 156 -26.01 -29.58 -10.65
C ASP A 156 -26.27 -28.31 -9.85
N VAL A 157 -26.94 -27.35 -10.47
CA VAL A 157 -27.03 -25.97 -9.99
C VAL A 157 -28.48 -25.63 -9.66
N SER A 158 -28.72 -25.23 -8.42
CA SER A 158 -30.05 -24.88 -7.93
C SER A 158 -30.64 -23.66 -8.67
N PRO A 159 -31.96 -23.64 -8.93
CA PRO A 159 -32.63 -22.45 -9.46
C PRO A 159 -32.79 -21.33 -8.40
N LEU A 160 -32.38 -21.57 -7.16
CA LEU A 160 -32.55 -20.62 -6.07
C LEU A 160 -31.54 -19.46 -6.21
N ARG A 161 -32.08 -18.29 -6.52
CA ARG A 161 -31.30 -17.10 -6.82
C ARG A 161 -31.89 -15.89 -6.10
N TYR A 162 -31.02 -15.12 -5.46
CA TYR A 162 -31.44 -13.93 -4.72
C TYR A 162 -32.24 -12.97 -5.61
N GLY A 163 -33.32 -12.40 -5.06
CA GLY A 163 -34.13 -11.39 -5.76
C GLY A 163 -35.00 -11.91 -6.91
N THR A 164 -35.18 -13.22 -7.06
CA THR A 164 -36.06 -13.84 -8.07
C THR A 164 -37.22 -14.61 -7.42
N ASP A 165 -38.31 -14.83 -8.16
CA ASP A 165 -39.51 -15.57 -7.71
C ASP A 165 -39.29 -17.10 -7.54
N SER A 166 -38.06 -17.52 -7.28
CA SER A 166 -37.70 -18.93 -7.09
C SER A 166 -38.38 -19.50 -5.85
N ASP A 167 -39.29 -20.46 -6.05
CA ASP A 167 -40.02 -21.13 -4.98
C ASP A 167 -39.11 -22.06 -4.15
N PRO A 168 -38.78 -21.71 -2.88
CA PRO A 168 -37.89 -22.50 -2.05
C PRO A 168 -38.45 -23.89 -1.71
N SER A 169 -39.76 -24.11 -1.86
CA SER A 169 -40.40 -25.41 -1.59
C SER A 169 -40.04 -26.48 -2.61
N LYS A 170 -39.61 -26.09 -3.82
CA LYS A 170 -39.14 -27.02 -4.88
C LYS A 170 -37.77 -27.65 -4.60
N ILE A 171 -37.06 -27.17 -3.59
CA ILE A 171 -35.71 -27.59 -3.21
C ILE A 171 -35.72 -28.57 -2.03
N LYS A 172 -36.91 -28.89 -1.49
CA LYS A 172 -37.10 -29.63 -0.24
C LYS A 172 -36.51 -31.05 -0.24
N SER A 173 -36.38 -31.67 -1.42
CA SER A 173 -35.92 -33.05 -1.58
C SER A 173 -34.73 -33.23 -2.54
N SER A 174 -34.21 -32.14 -3.12
CA SER A 174 -33.15 -32.19 -4.14
C SER A 174 -31.81 -31.75 -3.56
N THR A 175 -30.76 -32.53 -3.83
CA THR A 175 -29.38 -32.19 -3.45
C THR A 175 -28.67 -31.60 -4.66
N PHE A 176 -28.40 -30.30 -4.63
CA PHE A 176 -27.61 -29.62 -5.66
C PHE A 176 -26.14 -29.55 -5.24
N ASP A 177 -25.24 -29.45 -6.23
CA ASP A 177 -23.82 -29.17 -5.99
C ASP A 177 -23.64 -27.72 -5.49
N ILE A 178 -24.44 -26.80 -6.06
CA ILE A 178 -24.57 -25.40 -5.63
C ILE A 178 -26.02 -25.13 -5.24
N ASP A 179 -26.27 -24.79 -3.97
CA ASP A 179 -27.62 -24.64 -3.41
C ASP A 179 -28.27 -23.28 -3.71
N PHE A 180 -27.48 -22.21 -3.87
CA PHE A 180 -28.00 -20.87 -4.21
C PHE A 180 -26.96 -19.94 -4.83
N HIS A 181 -27.45 -18.81 -5.37
CA HIS A 181 -26.62 -17.79 -6.01
C HIS A 181 -27.00 -16.36 -5.61
N CYS A 182 -25.97 -15.54 -5.34
CA CYS A 182 -26.07 -14.09 -5.14
C CYS A 182 -25.09 -13.37 -6.07
N MET A 183 -25.59 -12.81 -7.16
CA MET A 183 -24.78 -12.00 -8.08
C MET A 183 -25.00 -10.52 -7.76
N SER A 184 -23.97 -9.69 -7.95
CA SER A 184 -24.09 -8.23 -7.76
C SER A 184 -25.20 -7.61 -8.60
N TYR A 185 -25.47 -8.18 -9.79
CA TYR A 185 -26.61 -7.81 -10.61
C TYR A 185 -27.97 -7.93 -9.91
N ASP A 186 -28.17 -8.95 -9.09
CA ASP A 186 -29.45 -9.17 -8.40
C ASP A 186 -29.53 -8.46 -7.07
N VAL A 187 -28.42 -8.41 -6.34
CA VAL A 187 -28.36 -7.75 -5.04
C VAL A 187 -28.39 -6.23 -5.20
N GLY A 188 -27.83 -5.70 -6.29
CA GLY A 188 -27.73 -4.27 -6.54
C GLY A 188 -26.44 -3.63 -6.02
N VAL A 189 -25.58 -4.39 -5.32
CA VAL A 189 -24.26 -3.95 -4.87
C VAL A 189 -23.20 -5.02 -5.16
N GLU A 190 -21.95 -4.58 -5.22
CA GLU A 190 -20.77 -5.41 -5.44
C GLU A 190 -19.99 -5.64 -4.14
N LYS A 191 -19.32 -6.78 -4.03
CA LYS A 191 -18.23 -6.96 -3.05
C LYS A 191 -17.20 -5.84 -3.23
N PRO A 192 -16.69 -5.23 -2.15
CA PRO A 192 -16.75 -5.70 -0.75
C PRO A 192 -17.95 -5.21 0.09
N ASP A 193 -19.03 -4.69 -0.50
CA ASP A 193 -20.20 -4.27 0.28
C ASP A 193 -20.82 -5.45 1.03
N LYS A 194 -20.96 -5.33 2.35
CA LYS A 194 -21.49 -6.38 3.23
C LYS A 194 -22.90 -6.85 2.84
N GLN A 195 -23.69 -6.04 2.15
CA GLN A 195 -25.07 -6.38 1.77
C GLN A 195 -25.13 -7.60 0.84
N ILE A 196 -24.10 -7.86 0.02
CA ILE A 196 -24.06 -9.05 -0.84
C ILE A 196 -23.86 -10.35 -0.03
N PHE A 197 -23.17 -10.28 1.10
CA PHE A 197 -23.03 -11.40 2.03
C PHE A 197 -24.28 -11.57 2.89
N ASN A 198 -24.93 -10.48 3.30
CA ASN A 198 -26.23 -10.54 3.96
C ASN A 198 -27.30 -11.18 3.06
N ALA A 199 -27.25 -10.94 1.75
CA ALA A 199 -28.09 -11.64 0.79
C ALA A 199 -27.85 -13.15 0.83
N ALA A 200 -26.59 -13.60 0.91
CA ALA A 200 -26.24 -15.01 1.04
C ALA A 200 -26.74 -15.64 2.35
N GLU A 201 -26.68 -14.91 3.46
CA GLU A 201 -27.26 -15.35 4.75
C GLU A 201 -28.79 -15.48 4.68
N PHE A 202 -29.45 -14.55 3.97
CA PHE A 202 -30.87 -14.64 3.72
C PHE A 202 -31.22 -15.87 2.88
N MET A 203 -30.43 -16.19 1.84
CA MET A 203 -30.61 -17.43 1.07
C MET A 203 -30.43 -18.68 1.93
N LEU A 204 -29.45 -18.70 2.84
CA LEU A 204 -29.28 -19.77 3.81
C LEU A 204 -30.55 -19.93 4.69
N ALA A 205 -31.09 -18.83 5.23
CA ALA A 205 -32.29 -18.87 6.05
C ALA A 205 -33.51 -19.42 5.27
N GLN A 206 -33.66 -19.08 3.99
CA GLN A 206 -34.70 -19.67 3.13
C GLN A 206 -34.53 -21.18 2.98
N ILE A 207 -33.30 -21.66 2.79
CA ILE A 207 -32.99 -23.09 2.68
C ILE A 207 -33.31 -23.82 4.00
N ILE A 208 -32.88 -23.26 5.14
CA ILE A 208 -33.16 -23.83 6.47
C ILE A 208 -34.67 -23.93 6.70
N SER A 209 -35.41 -22.84 6.46
CA SER A 209 -36.87 -22.79 6.59
C SER A 209 -37.55 -23.86 5.72
N ALA A 210 -37.14 -24.00 4.46
CA ALA A 210 -37.71 -24.97 3.53
C ALA A 210 -37.42 -26.43 3.93
N ARG A 211 -36.20 -26.73 4.40
CA ARG A 211 -35.77 -28.08 4.80
C ARG A 211 -36.37 -28.51 6.13
N ASN A 212 -36.40 -27.62 7.12
CA ASN A 212 -36.82 -27.94 8.49
C ASN A 212 -38.30 -27.63 8.77
N GLY A 213 -39.00 -26.95 7.87
CA GLY A 213 -40.39 -26.55 8.07
C GLY A 213 -40.58 -25.47 9.15
N GLN A 214 -39.53 -24.70 9.43
CA GLN A 214 -39.52 -23.61 10.42
C GLN A 214 -39.96 -22.29 9.78
N SER A 215 -40.40 -21.34 10.61
CA SER A 215 -40.64 -19.98 10.13
C SER A 215 -39.33 -19.32 9.66
N LEU A 216 -39.41 -18.33 8.77
CA LEU A 216 -38.23 -17.66 8.24
C LEU A 216 -37.43 -16.94 9.34
N ASP A 217 -38.09 -16.42 10.36
CA ASP A 217 -37.41 -15.72 11.47
C ASP A 217 -36.67 -16.69 12.38
N GLU A 218 -37.24 -17.86 12.69
CA GLU A 218 -36.52 -18.94 13.38
C GLU A 218 -35.31 -19.40 12.57
N ALA A 219 -35.47 -19.54 11.25
CA ALA A 219 -34.40 -19.93 10.34
C ALA A 219 -33.27 -18.90 10.24
N LYS A 220 -33.58 -17.59 10.30
CA LYS A 220 -32.56 -16.53 10.39
C LYS A 220 -31.74 -16.64 11.67
N SER A 221 -32.41 -16.80 12.81
CA SER A 221 -31.73 -17.00 14.10
C SER A 221 -30.90 -18.29 14.15
N GLU A 222 -31.27 -19.30 13.36
CA GLU A 222 -30.43 -20.49 13.17
C GLU A 222 -29.23 -20.20 12.26
N ALA A 223 -29.43 -19.54 11.12
CA ALA A 223 -28.38 -19.19 10.15
C ALA A 223 -27.24 -18.37 10.77
N GLU A 224 -27.53 -17.49 11.73
CA GLU A 224 -26.52 -16.73 12.48
C GLU A 224 -25.51 -17.62 13.22
N LYS A 225 -25.92 -18.84 13.60
CA LYS A 225 -25.09 -19.80 14.35
C LYS A 225 -24.24 -20.70 13.45
N TRP A 226 -24.44 -20.65 12.14
CA TRP A 226 -23.68 -21.44 11.18
C TRP A 226 -22.26 -20.89 11.05
N GLN A 227 -21.28 -21.76 10.86
CA GLN A 227 -19.96 -21.32 10.42
C GLN A 227 -20.08 -20.87 8.98
N LYS A 228 -19.59 -19.66 8.68
CA LYS A 228 -19.67 -19.07 7.34
C LYS A 228 -18.27 -18.93 6.80
N VAL A 229 -18.00 -19.54 5.65
CA VAL A 229 -16.70 -19.53 4.98
C VAL A 229 -16.89 -18.99 3.58
N TYR A 230 -16.03 -18.06 3.19
CA TYR A 230 -16.01 -17.52 1.84
C TYR A 230 -14.66 -17.81 1.18
N VAL A 231 -14.68 -18.41 -0.01
CA VAL A 231 -13.49 -18.75 -0.78
C VAL A 231 -13.45 -17.87 -2.03
N GLY A 232 -12.37 -17.13 -2.23
CA GLY A 232 -12.21 -16.24 -3.39
C GLY A 232 -10.74 -15.96 -3.71
N ASP A 233 -10.45 -15.30 -4.82
CA ASP A 233 -9.10 -15.00 -5.32
C ASP A 233 -8.70 -13.52 -5.17
N ASP A 234 -9.63 -12.62 -4.82
CA ASP A 234 -9.36 -11.17 -4.68
C ASP A 234 -9.31 -10.75 -3.21
N TYR A 235 -8.15 -10.31 -2.71
CA TYR A 235 -8.00 -9.88 -1.32
C TYR A 235 -8.97 -8.75 -0.92
N SER A 236 -9.16 -7.74 -1.78
CA SER A 236 -10.01 -6.59 -1.44
C SER A 236 -11.49 -6.94 -1.48
N LYS A 237 -11.93 -7.77 -2.42
CA LYS A 237 -13.36 -8.07 -2.61
C LYS A 237 -13.78 -9.28 -1.78
N ASP A 238 -12.95 -10.30 -1.71
CA ASP A 238 -13.29 -11.60 -1.15
C ASP A 238 -12.85 -11.71 0.30
N VAL A 239 -11.59 -11.37 0.59
CA VAL A 239 -11.07 -11.45 1.96
C VAL A 239 -11.64 -10.34 2.82
N VAL A 240 -11.41 -9.08 2.42
CA VAL A 240 -11.91 -7.91 3.18
C VAL A 240 -13.44 -7.86 3.16
N GLY A 241 -14.08 -8.12 2.01
CA GLY A 241 -15.55 -8.08 1.91
C GLY A 241 -16.24 -9.09 2.82
N SER A 242 -15.80 -10.36 2.79
CA SER A 242 -16.42 -11.41 3.62
C SER A 242 -16.07 -11.26 5.10
N ALA A 243 -14.83 -10.85 5.43
CA ALA A 243 -14.45 -10.55 6.82
C ALA A 243 -15.28 -9.41 7.42
N ASN A 244 -15.53 -8.35 6.65
CA ASN A 244 -16.39 -7.23 7.08
C ASN A 244 -17.86 -7.64 7.27
N ALA A 245 -18.30 -8.71 6.61
CA ALA A 245 -19.61 -9.31 6.82
C ALA A 245 -19.65 -10.33 7.97
N GLY A 246 -18.53 -10.56 8.67
CA GLY A 246 -18.42 -11.53 9.77
C GLY A 246 -18.26 -12.98 9.31
N TRP A 247 -17.82 -13.20 8.07
CA TRP A 247 -17.52 -14.53 7.53
C TRP A 247 -16.02 -14.84 7.67
N ASN A 248 -15.65 -16.13 7.60
CA ASN A 248 -14.26 -16.56 7.59
C ASN A 248 -13.75 -16.57 6.14
N PRO A 249 -12.84 -15.65 5.75
CA PRO A 249 -12.29 -15.65 4.40
C PRO A 249 -11.26 -16.75 4.21
N VAL A 250 -11.21 -17.26 2.98
CA VAL A 250 -10.16 -18.14 2.46
C VAL A 250 -9.74 -17.54 1.13
N LEU A 251 -8.53 -17.01 1.06
CA LEU A 251 -7.92 -16.62 -0.20
C LEU A 251 -7.45 -17.90 -0.90
N LEU A 252 -8.07 -18.23 -2.01
CA LEU A 252 -7.63 -19.31 -2.88
C LEU A 252 -6.51 -18.73 -3.74
N ASP A 253 -5.28 -19.10 -3.40
CA ASP A 253 -4.08 -18.85 -4.19
C ASP A 253 -3.84 -20.08 -5.08
N PRO A 254 -4.18 -20.05 -6.38
CA PRO A 254 -4.17 -21.24 -7.23
C PRO A 254 -2.76 -21.76 -7.56
N LYS A 255 -1.67 -21.05 -7.19
CA LYS A 255 -0.27 -21.48 -6.95
C LYS A 255 0.71 -20.31 -7.12
N ASP A 256 1.82 -20.39 -6.38
CA ASP A 256 3.18 -19.91 -6.74
C ASP A 256 3.29 -19.38 -8.20
N GLU A 257 3.39 -18.05 -8.31
CA GLU A 257 3.57 -17.17 -9.50
C GLU A 257 2.32 -16.60 -10.22
N CYS A 258 2.02 -15.33 -9.89
CA CYS A 258 2.02 -14.14 -10.77
C CYS A 258 0.90 -13.85 -11.80
N ASP A 259 0.67 -12.54 -11.94
CA ASP A 259 0.19 -11.79 -13.11
C ASP A 259 -1.30 -11.49 -13.35
N SER A 260 -1.58 -10.18 -13.37
CA SER A 260 -2.77 -9.56 -13.94
C SER A 260 -2.96 -9.97 -15.40
N VAL A 261 -4.08 -10.65 -15.67
CA VAL A 261 -4.76 -10.92 -16.94
C VAL A 261 -4.08 -10.31 -18.19
N THR A 262 -3.24 -11.09 -18.87
CA THR A 262 -3.53 -11.53 -20.24
C THR A 262 -2.85 -12.89 -20.51
N ASP A 263 -3.70 -13.92 -20.55
CA ASP A 263 -3.64 -14.99 -21.55
C ASP A 263 -2.96 -16.34 -21.20
N LEU A 264 -3.59 -17.07 -20.27
CA LEU A 264 -4.20 -18.41 -20.51
C LEU A 264 -3.41 -19.56 -21.15
N LYS A 265 -2.08 -19.59 -21.13
CA LYS A 265 -1.32 -20.76 -21.62
C LYS A 265 -0.09 -21.05 -20.77
N ARG A 266 -0.08 -22.27 -20.21
CA ARG A 266 1.06 -23.04 -19.61
C ARG A 266 1.06 -22.94 -18.08
N TRP A 267 1.07 -23.99 -17.26
CA TRP A 267 1.30 -25.43 -17.48
C TRP A 267 0.91 -26.24 -16.21
N ARG A 268 1.11 -27.57 -16.27
CA ARG A 268 0.62 -28.65 -15.38
C ARG A 268 1.59 -29.06 -14.24
N SER A 269 1.00 -29.82 -13.29
CA SER A 269 1.52 -30.88 -12.37
C SER A 269 2.60 -30.47 -11.33
N ASP A 270 2.61 -30.88 -10.05
CA ASP A 270 2.22 -32.15 -9.43
C ASP A 270 1.73 -32.04 -7.96
N SER A 271 0.78 -32.92 -7.62
CA SER A 271 0.47 -33.59 -6.33
C SER A 271 0.17 -32.81 -5.03
N ILE A 272 -1.03 -33.11 -4.51
CA ILE A 272 -1.79 -32.54 -3.37
C ILE A 272 -1.45 -33.15 -1.99
N ASP A 273 -0.39 -33.96 -1.86
CA ASP A 273 -0.18 -34.77 -0.64
C ASP A 273 0.66 -34.12 0.49
N LYS A 274 0.94 -32.80 0.45
CA LYS A 274 1.79 -32.13 1.48
C LYS A 274 1.08 -31.25 2.51
N PHE A 275 -0.24 -31.11 2.47
CA PHE A 275 -0.98 -30.17 3.34
C PHE A 275 -1.38 -30.71 4.73
N LEU A 276 -0.74 -31.77 5.22
CA LEU A 276 -1.02 -32.34 6.55
C LEU A 276 0.28 -32.62 7.32
N ASP A 277 0.90 -31.59 7.88
CA ASP A 277 1.88 -31.72 8.97
C ASP A 277 1.53 -30.75 10.13
N PRO A 278 1.34 -31.22 11.40
CA PRO A 278 0.81 -30.40 12.49
C PRO A 278 1.81 -29.51 13.26
N GLN A 279 3.02 -29.24 12.75
CA GLN A 279 4.07 -28.55 13.55
C GLN A 279 4.56 -27.17 13.05
N LEU A 280 3.77 -26.46 12.24
CA LEU A 280 4.00 -25.04 11.95
C LEU A 280 2.75 -24.24 12.32
N ASP A 281 2.75 -23.71 13.54
CA ASP A 281 1.67 -22.88 14.06
C ASP A 281 1.77 -21.48 13.42
N PHE A 282 1.21 -21.33 12.21
CA PHE A 282 0.95 -20.04 11.57
C PHE A 282 -0.44 -19.48 11.95
N ASN A 283 -1.16 -20.12 12.88
CA ASN A 283 -2.47 -19.67 13.35
C ASN A 283 -2.33 -18.68 14.51
N THR A 284 -2.02 -17.43 14.18
CA THR A 284 -2.53 -16.31 15.00
C THR A 284 -3.75 -15.78 14.25
N PRO A 285 -4.98 -15.90 14.79
CA PRO A 285 -6.15 -15.32 14.12
C PRO A 285 -5.89 -13.83 13.91
N ALA A 286 -6.12 -13.34 12.68
CA ALA A 286 -6.09 -11.91 12.40
C ALA A 286 -6.96 -11.21 13.44
N MET A 287 -6.37 -10.31 14.21
CA MET A 287 -7.05 -9.63 15.30
C MET A 287 -8.17 -8.79 14.67
N SER A 288 -9.44 -9.18 14.83
CA SER A 288 -10.55 -8.38 14.28
C SER A 288 -10.69 -7.11 15.13
N ILE A 289 -10.14 -6.01 14.65
CA ILE A 289 -10.20 -4.72 15.33
C ILE A 289 -11.39 -3.95 14.75
N SER A 290 -12.37 -3.62 15.59
CA SER A 290 -13.48 -2.78 15.18
C SER A 290 -13.17 -1.32 15.53
N ILE A 291 -13.02 -0.46 14.52
CA ILE A 291 -12.83 0.99 14.71
C ILE A 291 -14.12 1.70 14.32
N SER A 292 -14.66 2.50 15.23
CA SER A 292 -15.83 3.34 15.00
C SER A 292 -15.43 4.82 15.04
N ILE A 293 -15.64 5.55 13.93
CA ILE A 293 -15.44 7.00 13.87
C ILE A 293 -16.55 7.69 14.68
N ILE A 294 -16.15 8.58 15.57
CA ILE A 294 -17.04 9.40 16.41
C ILE A 294 -17.23 10.78 15.79
N GLU A 295 -16.13 11.43 15.43
CA GLU A 295 -16.12 12.76 14.83
C GLU A 295 -15.06 12.84 13.73
N SER A 296 -15.33 13.61 12.68
CA SER A 296 -14.37 14.00 11.65
C SER A 296 -14.57 15.49 11.37
N LYS A 297 -13.50 16.28 11.48
CA LYS A 297 -13.54 17.74 11.38
C LYS A 297 -12.35 18.26 10.58
N ARG A 298 -12.60 19.26 9.74
CA ARG A 298 -11.53 20.05 9.11
C ARG A 298 -11.14 21.22 10.00
N LEU A 299 -9.85 21.26 10.34
CA LEU A 299 -9.23 22.37 11.04
C LEU A 299 -8.61 23.30 10.01
N THR A 300 -8.94 24.58 10.11
CA THR A 300 -8.41 25.63 9.24
C THR A 300 -7.79 26.71 10.11
N THR A 301 -6.73 27.34 9.63
CA THR A 301 -6.17 28.52 10.27
C THR A 301 -6.35 29.73 9.36
N LYS A 302 -6.40 30.94 9.95
CA LYS A 302 -6.44 32.19 9.18
C LYS A 302 -5.03 32.75 9.06
N CYS A 303 -4.62 33.01 7.84
CA CYS A 303 -3.39 33.73 7.55
C CYS A 303 -3.55 34.56 6.27
N GLU A 304 -2.55 35.38 5.97
CA GLU A 304 -2.46 36.03 4.65
C GLU A 304 -2.24 34.98 3.56
N GLU A 305 -2.83 35.23 2.39
CA GLU A 305 -2.64 34.40 1.21
C GLU A 305 -1.17 34.42 0.77
N LYS A 306 -0.57 33.25 0.61
CA LYS A 306 0.82 33.08 0.21
C LYS A 306 0.96 31.92 -0.77
N ALA A 307 1.75 32.15 -1.81
CA ALA A 307 2.28 31.10 -2.67
C ALA A 307 3.80 31.03 -2.49
N ILE A 308 4.31 29.86 -2.11
CA ILE A 308 5.73 29.64 -1.80
C ILE A 308 6.22 28.44 -2.62
N PRO A 309 7.24 28.62 -3.50
CA PRO A 309 7.84 27.50 -4.21
C PRO A 309 8.49 26.55 -3.20
N LEU A 310 8.29 25.25 -3.39
CA LEU A 310 9.03 24.24 -2.63
C LEU A 310 10.44 24.09 -3.19
N SER A 311 11.36 23.55 -2.39
CA SER A 311 12.74 23.36 -2.84
C SER A 311 12.80 22.36 -3.98
N LEU A 312 13.91 22.36 -4.70
CA LEU A 312 14.19 21.37 -5.74
C LEU A 312 14.11 19.94 -5.18
N LEU A 313 14.57 19.71 -3.95
CA LEU A 313 14.53 18.40 -3.31
C LEU A 313 13.13 18.00 -2.87
N ASP A 314 12.37 18.91 -2.26
CA ASP A 314 10.96 18.66 -1.88
C ASP A 314 10.16 18.22 -3.11
N SER A 315 10.38 18.90 -4.24
CA SER A 315 9.74 18.57 -5.51
C SER A 315 10.02 17.14 -5.98
N THR A 316 11.20 16.57 -5.70
CA THR A 316 11.52 15.18 -6.10
C THR A 316 10.62 14.15 -5.38
N THR A 317 10.04 14.51 -4.24
CA THR A 317 9.27 13.58 -3.38
C THR A 317 7.78 13.49 -3.73
N ALA A 318 7.33 14.14 -4.83
CA ALA A 318 5.92 14.20 -5.23
C ALA A 318 5.25 12.83 -5.43
N ASN A 319 6.03 11.80 -5.75
CA ASN A 319 5.56 10.44 -6.00
C ASN A 319 5.86 9.48 -4.83
N PHE A 320 6.34 10.00 -3.70
CA PHE A 320 6.62 9.17 -2.54
C PHE A 320 5.29 8.84 -1.84
N SER A 321 5.27 7.74 -1.08
CA SER A 321 4.20 7.51 -0.13
C SER A 321 4.14 8.64 0.90
N ASP A 322 2.97 8.93 1.46
CA ASP A 322 2.82 9.92 2.53
C ASP A 322 3.78 9.64 3.70
N ALA A 323 4.32 10.70 4.29
CA ALA A 323 5.04 10.62 5.55
C ALA A 323 4.05 10.23 6.65
N SER A 324 4.07 8.94 7.02
CA SER A 324 3.04 8.30 7.83
C SER A 324 3.63 7.57 9.03
N ALA A 325 2.95 7.67 10.18
CA ALA A 325 3.40 7.06 11.42
C ALA A 325 2.25 6.87 12.41
N ILE A 326 2.41 5.89 13.31
CA ILE A 326 1.40 5.53 14.30
C ILE A 326 2.07 5.39 15.67
N TRP A 327 1.58 6.13 16.67
CA TRP A 327 2.04 6.08 18.06
C TRP A 327 0.99 5.43 18.95
N LEU A 328 1.43 4.51 19.81
CA LEU A 328 0.59 3.82 20.79
C LEU A 328 0.91 4.37 22.18
N TYR A 329 -0.08 5.00 22.82
CA TYR A 329 0.06 5.62 24.13
C TYR A 329 -0.72 4.88 25.21
N GLU A 330 -0.09 4.73 26.36
CA GLU A 330 -0.70 4.27 27.60
C GLU A 330 -1.85 5.16 28.05
N LYS A 331 -2.71 4.59 28.89
CA LYS A 331 -3.86 5.29 29.47
C LYS A 331 -3.40 6.59 30.16
N PRO A 332 -3.99 7.75 29.81
CA PRO A 332 -3.78 9.01 30.53
C PRO A 332 -3.98 8.86 32.04
N THR A 333 -3.10 9.47 32.83
CA THR A 333 -3.24 9.50 34.30
C THR A 333 -4.23 10.55 34.76
N ARG A 334 -4.44 11.62 33.96
CA ARG A 334 -5.48 12.61 34.18
C ARG A 334 -6.86 12.07 33.84
N GLN A 335 -7.82 12.29 34.74
CA GLN A 335 -9.21 11.80 34.62
C GLN A 335 -10.20 12.90 34.23
N ASP A 336 -9.78 14.16 34.28
CA ASP A 336 -10.56 15.37 34.00
C ASP A 336 -10.47 15.83 32.52
N LEU A 337 -9.92 14.99 31.65
CA LEU A 337 -9.58 15.34 30.28
C LEU A 337 -10.51 14.67 29.26
N ASP A 338 -11.16 15.47 28.43
CA ASP A 338 -11.65 15.00 27.13
C ASP A 338 -10.46 14.97 26.16
N LEU A 339 -9.88 13.79 26.00
CA LEU A 339 -8.62 13.57 25.27
C LEU A 339 -8.70 14.08 23.82
N ALA A 340 -9.73 13.65 23.08
CA ALA A 340 -9.85 13.98 21.67
C ALA A 340 -10.18 15.46 21.47
N HIS A 341 -11.05 16.02 22.31
CA HIS A 341 -11.35 17.45 22.26
C HIS A 341 -10.09 18.29 22.52
N HIS A 342 -9.35 17.98 23.58
CA HIS A 342 -8.13 18.71 23.94
C HIS A 342 -7.05 18.63 22.85
N LEU A 343 -6.82 17.43 22.30
CA LEU A 343 -5.88 17.24 21.19
C LEU A 343 -6.32 18.04 19.96
N ARG A 344 -7.61 18.07 19.63
CA ARG A 344 -8.14 18.85 18.51
C ARG A 344 -7.95 20.36 18.69
N GLU A 345 -8.22 20.90 19.87
CA GLU A 345 -8.06 22.33 20.17
C GLU A 345 -6.59 22.75 20.19
N SER A 346 -5.72 21.97 20.85
CA SER A 346 -4.28 22.24 20.85
C SER A 346 -3.66 22.13 19.45
N LEU A 347 -4.16 21.22 18.61
CA LEU A 347 -3.74 21.14 17.20
C LEU A 347 -4.16 22.38 16.43
N ALA A 348 -5.41 22.84 16.61
CA ALA A 348 -5.91 24.03 15.93
C ALA A 348 -5.04 25.28 16.21
N ILE A 349 -4.62 25.46 17.47
CA ILE A 349 -3.67 26.52 17.86
C ILE A 349 -2.29 26.29 17.24
N THR A 350 -1.81 25.04 17.23
CA THR A 350 -0.50 24.71 16.64
C THR A 350 -0.46 25.06 15.15
N LEU A 351 -1.55 24.80 14.41
CA LEU A 351 -1.65 25.07 12.97
C LEU A 351 -1.51 26.55 12.60
N GLU A 352 -1.66 27.49 13.55
CA GLU A 352 -1.33 28.91 13.32
C GLU A 352 0.15 29.12 12.95
N SER A 353 1.04 28.22 13.40
CA SER A 353 2.46 28.21 13.01
C SER A 353 2.76 27.34 11.77
N TYR A 354 1.76 26.59 11.27
CA TYR A 354 1.89 25.70 10.12
C TYR A 354 0.77 25.95 9.07
N PRO A 355 0.51 27.20 8.67
CA PRO A 355 -0.61 27.51 7.79
C PRO A 355 -0.52 26.81 6.42
N GLN A 356 0.68 26.49 5.95
CA GLN A 356 0.91 25.75 4.71
C GLN A 356 0.24 24.37 4.70
N LEU A 357 0.08 23.72 5.86
CA LEU A 357 -0.58 22.40 5.96
C LEU A 357 -2.10 22.46 5.78
N CYS A 358 -2.68 23.66 5.93
CA CYS A 358 -4.11 23.89 5.69
C CYS A 358 -4.43 24.18 4.22
N GLY A 359 -3.42 24.52 3.40
CA GLY A 359 -3.63 24.98 2.03
C GLY A 359 -3.53 23.87 0.99
N HIS A 360 -3.05 24.27 -0.18
CA HIS A 360 -2.94 23.45 -1.38
C HIS A 360 -1.47 23.17 -1.69
N LEU A 361 -1.22 21.97 -2.20
CA LEU A 361 0.02 21.67 -2.91
C LEU A 361 -0.29 21.74 -4.40
N LYS A 362 0.53 22.44 -5.18
CA LYS A 362 0.34 22.66 -6.61
C LYS A 362 1.62 22.39 -7.38
N ALA A 363 1.49 22.16 -8.69
CA ALA A 363 2.60 21.94 -9.61
C ALA A 363 2.49 22.90 -10.80
N ILE A 364 3.63 23.37 -11.32
CA ILE A 364 3.67 24.08 -12.60
C ILE A 364 3.45 23.08 -13.73
N GLU A 365 2.41 23.27 -14.54
CA GLU A 365 2.05 22.36 -15.64
C GLU A 365 2.57 22.83 -17.01
N SER A 366 3.00 24.07 -17.13
CA SER A 366 3.52 24.62 -18.38
C SER A 366 4.98 24.25 -18.61
N THR A 367 5.38 24.22 -19.89
CA THR A 367 6.76 24.00 -20.31
C THR A 367 7.42 25.25 -20.90
N ASP A 368 6.64 26.30 -21.14
CA ASP A 368 7.08 27.57 -21.75
C ASP A 368 7.39 28.66 -20.70
N GLY A 369 7.23 28.35 -19.42
CA GLY A 369 7.43 29.28 -18.30
C GLY A 369 6.22 30.14 -17.95
N THR A 370 5.08 29.94 -18.62
CA THR A 370 3.81 30.59 -18.25
C THR A 370 3.31 30.03 -16.92
N VAL A 371 3.04 30.87 -15.93
CA VAL A 371 2.61 30.41 -14.60
C VAL A 371 1.31 31.06 -14.15
N PRO A 372 0.56 30.44 -13.23
CA PRO A 372 -0.58 31.08 -12.59
C PRO A 372 -0.20 32.42 -11.94
N PRO A 373 -1.14 33.37 -11.80
CA PRO A 373 -0.85 34.69 -11.24
C PRO A 373 -0.18 34.64 -9.87
N GLU A 374 -0.56 33.70 -9.00
CA GLU A 374 0.03 33.54 -7.67
C GLU A 374 1.50 33.09 -7.70
N ALA A 375 1.97 32.53 -8.82
CA ALA A 375 3.35 32.05 -8.99
C ALA A 375 4.21 33.01 -9.83
N ALA A 376 3.67 34.16 -10.25
CA ALA A 376 4.37 35.09 -11.15
C ALA A 376 5.65 35.68 -10.54
N HIS A 377 5.72 35.82 -9.21
CA HIS A 377 6.90 36.31 -8.48
C HIS A 377 7.99 35.25 -8.27
N PHE A 378 7.74 33.99 -8.62
CA PHE A 378 8.70 32.91 -8.38
C PHE A 378 9.99 33.12 -9.21
N PRO A 379 11.16 32.70 -8.69
CA PRO A 379 12.38 32.72 -9.47
C PRO A 379 12.25 31.83 -10.73
N PRO A 380 12.98 32.12 -11.82
CA PRO A 380 12.88 31.37 -13.08
C PRO A 380 12.94 29.85 -12.94
N HIS A 381 13.85 29.32 -12.10
CA HIS A 381 13.98 27.87 -11.92
C HIS A 381 12.73 27.22 -11.31
N ALA A 382 12.03 27.93 -10.42
CA ALA A 382 10.82 27.46 -9.73
C ALA A 382 9.55 27.56 -10.61
N ARG A 383 9.63 28.25 -11.76
CA ARG A 383 8.57 28.33 -12.77
C ARG A 383 8.67 27.26 -13.85
N ARG A 384 9.65 26.35 -13.74
CA ARG A 384 9.83 25.25 -14.70
C ARG A 384 8.79 24.16 -14.47
N PHE A 385 8.57 23.34 -15.49
CA PHE A 385 7.63 22.22 -15.44
C PHE A 385 7.84 21.33 -14.20
N ARG A 386 6.72 20.98 -13.56
CA ARG A 386 6.60 20.13 -12.36
C ARG A 386 7.39 20.59 -11.14
N ARG A 387 7.75 21.87 -11.06
CA ARG A 387 8.14 22.49 -9.79
C ARG A 387 6.91 22.62 -8.90
N LEU A 388 7.07 22.24 -7.64
CA LEU A 388 5.98 22.25 -6.68
C LEU A 388 5.95 23.56 -5.90
N TYR A 389 4.77 23.95 -5.43
CA TYR A 389 4.61 25.08 -4.54
C TYR A 389 3.42 24.88 -3.58
N ALA A 390 3.55 25.42 -2.37
CA ALA A 390 2.46 25.51 -1.42
C ALA A 390 1.66 26.80 -1.69
N HIS A 391 0.34 26.72 -1.63
CA HIS A 391 -0.56 27.88 -1.77
C HIS A 391 -1.61 27.84 -0.66
N TYR A 392 -1.59 28.79 0.25
CA TYR A 392 -2.40 28.74 1.49
C TYR A 392 -2.83 30.15 1.93
N GLY A 393 -3.78 30.23 2.85
CA GLY A 393 -4.45 31.48 3.22
C GLY A 393 -5.57 31.86 2.26
N THR A 394 -6.05 30.92 1.45
CA THR A 394 -7.11 31.15 0.46
C THR A 394 -8.49 30.89 1.05
N GLY A 395 -9.53 31.42 0.42
CA GLY A 395 -10.92 31.16 0.82
C GLY A 395 -11.39 29.70 0.61
N ASN A 396 -10.61 28.87 -0.08
CA ASN A 396 -10.94 27.47 -0.38
C ASN A 396 -9.86 26.49 0.13
N ASP A 397 -9.05 26.90 1.10
CA ASP A 397 -8.07 26.04 1.76
C ASP A 397 -8.74 24.73 2.26
N PRO A 398 -8.19 23.54 1.90
CA PRO A 398 -8.76 22.26 2.30
C PRO A 398 -8.83 22.06 3.82
N GLY A 399 -7.92 22.67 4.56
CA GLY A 399 -7.71 22.43 5.98
C GLY A 399 -7.08 21.06 6.28
N VAL A 400 -6.77 20.84 7.55
CA VAL A 400 -6.24 19.58 8.09
C VAL A 400 -7.39 18.70 8.57
N GLU A 401 -7.38 17.41 8.21
CA GLU A 401 -8.37 16.46 8.72
C GLU A 401 -8.00 15.99 10.12
N PHE A 402 -8.94 16.12 11.06
CA PHE A 402 -8.85 15.52 12.39
C PHE A 402 -10.00 14.55 12.61
N VAL A 403 -9.67 13.29 12.89
CA VAL A 403 -10.63 12.22 13.13
C VAL A 403 -10.51 11.75 14.58
N HIS A 404 -11.63 11.65 15.27
CA HIS A 404 -11.75 10.99 16.57
C HIS A 404 -12.49 9.67 16.39
N ALA A 405 -11.92 8.59 16.91
CA ALA A 405 -12.47 7.25 16.82
C ALA A 405 -12.33 6.47 18.14
N ARG A 406 -13.03 5.34 18.22
CA ARG A 406 -12.88 4.33 19.26
C ARG A 406 -12.61 2.96 18.67
N SER A 407 -11.89 2.13 19.42
CA SER A 407 -11.57 0.77 19.03
C SER A 407 -11.78 -0.23 20.18
N SER A 408 -12.19 -1.44 19.84
CA SER A 408 -12.25 -2.58 20.76
C SER A 408 -10.87 -3.15 21.10
N ALA A 409 -9.82 -2.77 20.37
CA ALA A 409 -8.45 -3.19 20.63
C ALA A 409 -7.94 -2.66 21.99
N THR A 410 -6.94 -3.36 22.52
CA THR A 410 -6.18 -2.92 23.70
C THR A 410 -4.72 -2.71 23.31
N LEU A 411 -3.97 -1.92 24.07
CA LEU A 411 -2.52 -1.78 23.84
C LEU A 411 -1.83 -3.15 23.90
N GLN A 412 -2.18 -3.97 24.89
CA GLN A 412 -1.58 -5.30 25.06
C GLN A 412 -1.84 -6.22 23.86
N SER A 413 -2.97 -6.06 23.17
CA SER A 413 -3.26 -6.85 21.98
C SER A 413 -2.49 -6.34 20.75
N LEU A 414 -2.32 -5.02 20.61
CA LEU A 414 -1.56 -4.44 19.49
C LEU A 414 -0.03 -4.59 19.66
N TYR A 415 0.46 -4.39 20.88
CA TYR A 415 1.87 -4.40 21.23
C TYR A 415 2.05 -4.87 22.68
N PRO A 416 2.38 -6.15 22.90
CA PRO A 416 2.64 -6.69 24.24
C PRO A 416 3.81 -5.95 24.93
N GLY A 417 3.66 -5.60 26.21
CA GLY A 417 4.72 -4.89 26.94
C GLY A 417 6.06 -5.64 27.07
N ASP A 418 6.03 -6.96 26.89
CA ASP A 418 7.20 -7.85 26.88
C ASP A 418 7.63 -8.26 25.46
N ARG A 419 7.11 -7.61 24.40
CA ARG A 419 7.43 -7.91 22.99
C ARG A 419 8.93 -7.94 22.73
N VAL A 420 9.66 -6.93 23.21
CA VAL A 420 11.11 -6.83 22.98
C VAL A 420 11.88 -8.03 23.56
N SER A 421 11.48 -8.52 24.75
CA SER A 421 12.20 -9.59 25.43
C SER A 421 11.75 -10.99 24.98
N LYS A 422 10.47 -11.18 24.64
CA LYS A 422 9.91 -12.47 24.21
C LYS A 422 9.95 -12.70 22.70
N HIS A 423 9.84 -11.63 21.92
CA HIS A 423 9.72 -11.66 20.45
C HIS A 423 10.66 -10.62 19.81
N PRO A 424 11.99 -10.76 19.97
CA PRO A 424 12.96 -9.83 19.40
C PRO A 424 12.95 -9.84 17.86
N ALA A 425 12.49 -10.92 17.22
CA ALA A 425 12.00 -10.90 15.85
C ALA A 425 10.48 -11.05 15.90
N TRP A 426 9.74 -10.01 15.56
CA TRP A 426 8.29 -9.97 15.63
C TRP A 426 7.69 -9.80 14.24
N LEU A 427 6.96 -10.82 13.77
CA LEU A 427 6.14 -10.71 12.56
C LEU A 427 5.02 -9.70 12.83
N CYS A 428 5.21 -8.50 12.30
CA CYS A 428 4.30 -7.38 12.49
C CYS A 428 3.25 -7.42 11.37
N ASP A 429 1.97 -7.49 11.73
CA ASP A 429 0.90 -7.35 10.77
C ASP A 429 0.64 -5.86 10.49
N SER A 430 1.29 -5.33 9.45
CA SER A 430 1.10 -3.93 9.03
C SER A 430 -0.35 -3.62 8.65
N ALA A 431 -1.17 -4.61 8.27
CA ALA A 431 -2.58 -4.39 7.96
C ALA A 431 -3.39 -4.04 9.21
N VAL A 432 -3.03 -4.58 10.38
CA VAL A 432 -3.62 -4.21 11.68
C VAL A 432 -3.37 -2.74 11.99
N PHE A 433 -2.13 -2.27 11.87
CA PHE A 433 -1.77 -0.88 12.15
C PHE A 433 -2.41 0.09 11.15
N LYS A 434 -2.45 -0.28 9.86
CA LYS A 434 -3.06 0.54 8.80
C LYS A 434 -4.55 0.85 9.03
N GLN A 435 -5.28 0.03 9.79
CA GLN A 435 -6.69 0.31 10.13
C GLN A 435 -6.85 1.58 10.99
N PHE A 436 -5.83 1.95 11.76
CA PHE A 436 -5.84 3.18 12.58
C PHE A 436 -5.55 4.46 11.78
N MET A 437 -5.07 4.33 10.53
CA MET A 437 -4.76 5.48 9.70
C MET A 437 -6.04 6.19 9.25
N PRO A 438 -6.01 7.54 9.14
CA PRO A 438 -7.12 8.28 8.53
C PRO A 438 -7.43 7.77 7.12
N SER A 439 -8.69 7.49 6.83
CA SER A 439 -9.11 6.98 5.51
C SER A 439 -9.10 8.03 4.41
N VAL A 440 -9.17 9.33 4.76
CA VAL A 440 -9.17 10.43 3.77
C VAL A 440 -7.87 10.43 2.96
N PRO A 441 -7.89 10.38 1.62
CA PRO A 441 -6.66 10.45 0.82
C PRO A 441 -5.94 11.81 0.96
N THR A 442 -4.63 11.83 0.75
CA THR A 442 -3.84 13.05 0.47
C THR A 442 -3.83 13.31 -1.05
N PRO A 443 -3.53 14.55 -1.51
CA PRO A 443 -3.51 14.85 -2.94
C PRO A 443 -2.33 14.18 -3.65
N ARG A 444 -2.61 13.50 -4.77
CA ARG A 444 -1.60 12.97 -5.70
C ARG A 444 -1.53 13.82 -6.97
N LEU A 445 -0.69 14.85 -6.93
CA LEU A 445 -0.62 15.90 -7.96
C LEU A 445 -0.34 15.37 -9.36
N LEU A 446 0.60 14.45 -9.52
CA LEU A 446 1.00 13.97 -10.84
C LEU A 446 -0.09 13.13 -11.52
N SER A 447 -1.03 12.60 -10.74
CA SER A 447 -2.22 11.88 -11.21
C SER A 447 -3.49 12.73 -11.21
N HIS A 448 -3.39 14.02 -10.88
CA HIS A 448 -4.51 14.95 -10.71
C HIS A 448 -5.60 14.52 -9.71
N ALA A 449 -5.31 13.57 -8.83
CA ALA A 449 -6.22 13.12 -7.78
C ALA A 449 -6.08 14.02 -6.54
N ILE A 450 -6.74 15.19 -6.57
CA ILE A 450 -6.62 16.24 -5.55
C ILE A 450 -7.91 16.51 -4.77
N LYS A 451 -9.02 15.89 -5.18
CA LYS A 451 -10.35 16.03 -4.58
C LYS A 451 -11.14 14.74 -4.74
N ASN A 452 -12.15 14.55 -3.90
CA ASN A 452 -13.08 13.43 -4.01
C ASN A 452 -14.19 13.70 -5.05
N GLU A 453 -15.09 12.72 -5.21
CA GLU A 453 -16.22 12.76 -6.14
C GLU A 453 -17.23 13.89 -5.86
N ASN A 454 -17.23 14.41 -4.63
CA ASN A 454 -18.08 15.53 -4.20
C ASN A 454 -17.33 16.88 -4.26
N ASP A 455 -16.26 16.96 -5.06
CA ASP A 455 -15.39 18.12 -5.22
C ASP A 455 -14.69 18.62 -3.94
N ARG A 456 -14.73 17.85 -2.84
CA ARG A 456 -14.03 18.19 -1.60
C ARG A 456 -12.55 17.89 -1.75
N LEU A 457 -11.74 18.93 -1.58
CA LEU A 457 -10.28 18.84 -1.68
C LEU A 457 -9.67 17.95 -0.60
N TYR A 458 -8.63 17.21 -0.98
CA TYR A 458 -7.87 16.38 -0.07
C TYR A 458 -6.99 17.24 0.85
N PRO A 459 -6.84 16.87 2.14
CA PRO A 459 -5.94 17.54 3.06
C PRO A 459 -4.48 17.22 2.71
N LEU A 460 -3.58 18.13 3.05
CA LEU A 460 -2.14 17.84 3.05
C LEU A 460 -1.70 17.05 4.28
N LEU A 461 -2.45 17.18 5.39
CA LEU A 461 -2.25 16.47 6.65
C LEU A 461 -3.57 15.90 7.16
N ALA A 462 -3.56 14.63 7.55
CA ALA A 462 -4.67 13.97 8.22
C ALA A 462 -4.19 13.26 9.49
N ILE A 463 -4.92 13.45 10.59
CA ILE A 463 -4.64 12.88 11.91
C ILE A 463 -5.87 12.13 12.40
N GLN A 464 -5.66 10.96 12.99
CA GLN A 464 -6.68 10.19 13.67
C GLN A 464 -6.24 9.85 15.09
N ILE A 465 -7.08 10.20 16.06
CA ILE A 465 -6.96 9.80 17.46
C ILE A 465 -7.98 8.70 17.75
N THR A 466 -7.50 7.52 18.10
CA THR A 466 -8.36 6.36 18.40
C THR A 466 -8.23 5.94 19.86
N GLU A 467 -9.28 6.11 20.64
CA GLU A 467 -9.36 5.60 22.02
C GLU A 467 -9.48 4.07 22.03
N LEU A 468 -8.70 3.39 22.87
CA LEU A 468 -8.66 1.95 23.01
C LEU A 468 -9.49 1.47 24.21
N ALA A 469 -9.93 0.20 24.18
CA ALA A 469 -10.74 -0.39 25.24
C ALA A 469 -10.05 -0.43 26.62
N CYS A 470 -8.71 -0.41 26.66
CA CYS A 470 -7.93 -0.33 27.90
C CYS A 470 -7.74 1.10 28.43
N GLY A 471 -8.32 2.11 27.76
CA GLY A 471 -8.16 3.53 28.07
C GLY A 471 -6.89 4.19 27.53
N GLY A 472 -6.01 3.41 26.88
CA GLY A 472 -4.92 3.96 26.05
C GLY A 472 -5.46 4.58 24.76
N PHE A 473 -4.58 5.13 23.93
CA PHE A 473 -4.98 5.69 22.65
C PHE A 473 -3.91 5.51 21.56
N VAL A 474 -4.35 5.55 20.31
CA VAL A 474 -3.51 5.55 19.12
C VAL A 474 -3.57 6.93 18.48
N LEU A 475 -2.40 7.50 18.18
CA LEU A 475 -2.27 8.68 17.31
C LEU A 475 -1.70 8.20 15.97
N ALA A 476 -2.48 8.33 14.91
CA ALA A 476 -2.05 8.01 13.55
C ALA A 476 -2.04 9.29 12.71
N LEU A 477 -0.97 9.51 11.96
CA LEU A 477 -0.79 10.70 11.13
C LEU A 477 -0.31 10.29 9.74
N LYS A 478 -0.83 10.96 8.71
CA LYS A 478 -0.21 10.99 7.37
C LYS A 478 -0.16 12.41 6.82
N GLU A 479 0.99 12.74 6.23
CA GLU A 479 1.27 14.04 5.64
C GLU A 479 1.88 13.86 4.25
N THR A 480 1.55 14.75 3.32
CA THR A 480 2.11 14.71 1.96
C THR A 480 3.63 14.88 2.00
N HIS A 481 4.34 13.92 1.39
CA HIS A 481 5.81 13.86 1.51
C HIS A 481 6.54 15.13 1.02
N PRO A 482 6.09 15.89 0.01
CA PRO A 482 6.72 17.16 -0.37
C PRO A 482 6.79 18.23 0.71
N LEU A 483 5.96 18.15 1.75
CA LEU A 483 5.98 19.13 2.85
C LEU A 483 6.65 18.57 4.11
N ALA A 484 6.82 17.26 4.21
CA ALA A 484 7.39 16.67 5.40
C ALA A 484 8.14 15.37 5.16
N ASP A 485 9.37 15.35 5.67
CA ASP A 485 10.06 14.15 6.09
C ASP A 485 9.86 13.88 7.60
N THR A 486 10.51 12.85 8.13
CA THR A 486 10.45 12.50 9.55
C THR A 486 10.81 13.68 10.47
N THR A 487 11.77 14.53 10.10
CA THR A 487 12.16 15.68 10.91
C THR A 487 11.04 16.72 10.97
N ALA A 488 10.39 17.02 9.84
CA ALA A 488 9.24 17.94 9.80
C ALA A 488 8.04 17.41 10.59
N VAL A 489 7.70 16.12 10.43
CA VAL A 489 6.63 15.46 11.21
C VAL A 489 6.89 15.55 12.71
N MET A 490 8.13 15.26 13.13
CA MET A 490 8.48 15.33 14.56
C MET A 490 8.51 16.77 15.09
N SER A 491 8.86 17.75 14.25
CA SER A 491 8.76 19.17 14.64
C SER A 491 7.31 19.58 14.89
N LEU A 492 6.38 19.20 14.01
CA LEU A 492 4.94 19.43 14.21
C LEU A 492 4.44 18.76 15.51
N LEU A 493 4.76 17.48 15.73
CA LEU A 493 4.31 16.75 16.91
C LEU A 493 4.86 17.31 18.22
N LYS A 494 6.13 17.71 18.26
CA LYS A 494 6.76 18.30 19.45
C LYS A 494 6.21 19.70 19.75
N ASP A 495 5.97 20.51 18.72
CA ASP A 495 5.35 21.82 18.90
C ASP A 495 3.89 21.66 19.35
N TRP A 496 3.14 20.71 18.77
CA TRP A 496 1.77 20.37 19.21
C TRP A 496 1.73 19.88 20.66
N ALA A 497 2.64 18.98 21.04
CA ALA A 497 2.82 18.53 22.40
C ALA A 497 3.12 19.69 23.37
N SER A 498 3.96 20.64 22.97
CA SER A 498 4.29 21.81 23.78
C SER A 498 3.09 22.75 23.97
N VAL A 499 2.31 22.99 22.91
CA VAL A 499 1.05 23.75 22.98
C VAL A 499 0.06 23.06 23.91
N SER A 500 -0.11 21.74 23.77
CA SER A 500 -0.95 20.93 24.64
C SER A 500 -0.56 21.11 26.11
N GLN A 501 0.72 20.93 26.45
CA GLN A 501 1.22 21.09 27.83
C GLN A 501 0.96 22.48 28.40
N SER A 502 1.18 23.54 27.62
CA SER A 502 0.90 24.92 28.05
C SER A 502 -0.58 25.14 28.33
N MET A 503 -1.48 24.67 27.47
CA MET A 503 -2.92 24.75 27.69
C MET A 503 -3.35 24.08 28.99
N LEU A 504 -2.81 22.89 29.26
CA LEU A 504 -3.15 22.11 30.46
C LEU A 504 -2.67 22.76 31.76
N SER A 505 -1.56 23.49 31.68
CA SER A 505 -0.94 24.16 32.84
C SER A 505 -1.40 25.62 32.98
N GLY A 506 -2.23 26.14 32.06
CA GLY A 506 -2.61 27.55 32.02
C GLY A 506 -1.45 28.51 31.72
N ASN A 507 -0.37 28.00 31.12
CA ASN A 507 0.80 28.78 30.76
C ASN A 507 0.61 29.46 29.39
N PRO A 508 1.38 30.52 29.08
CA PRO A 508 1.40 31.10 27.74
C PRO A 508 1.71 30.05 26.67
N ILE A 509 1.01 30.15 25.54
CA ILE A 509 1.25 29.27 24.38
C ILE A 509 2.66 29.56 23.83
N PRO A 510 3.52 28.54 23.68
CA PRO A 510 4.86 28.72 23.16
C PRO A 510 4.80 29.08 21.67
N ARG A 511 5.69 29.97 21.24
CA ARG A 511 5.86 30.25 19.81
C ARG A 511 6.69 29.15 19.16
N SER A 512 6.21 28.60 18.06
CA SER A 512 7.01 27.68 17.25
C SER A 512 8.26 28.37 16.71
N MET A 513 9.38 27.65 16.73
CA MET A 513 10.63 28.06 16.09
C MET A 513 10.78 27.44 14.69
N SER A 514 9.77 26.71 14.22
CA SER A 514 9.79 26.03 12.92
C SER A 514 9.83 27.05 11.77
N VAL A 515 10.64 26.75 10.76
CA VAL A 515 10.89 27.64 9.62
C VAL A 515 10.45 26.95 8.33
N PHE A 516 9.45 27.52 7.66
CA PHE A 516 9.04 27.12 6.32
C PHE A 516 9.55 28.14 5.30
N ASP A 517 10.79 27.94 4.85
CA ASP A 517 11.42 28.74 3.81
C ASP A 517 12.23 27.85 2.87
N PRO A 518 11.58 27.14 1.93
CA PRO A 518 12.24 26.17 1.06
C PRO A 518 13.39 26.75 0.21
N SER A 519 13.44 28.08 0.03
CA SER A 519 14.49 28.75 -0.73
C SER A 519 15.88 28.58 -0.10
N LEU A 520 15.94 28.41 1.22
CA LEU A 520 17.20 28.18 1.94
C LEU A 520 17.94 26.92 1.45
N ILE A 521 17.24 25.92 0.91
CA ILE A 521 17.87 24.75 0.30
C ILE A 521 18.45 25.10 -1.06
N ASP A 522 17.67 25.76 -1.91
CA ASP A 522 18.05 26.04 -3.30
C ASP A 522 19.20 27.07 -3.38
N ASP A 523 19.31 27.95 -2.39
CA ASP A 523 20.42 28.91 -2.22
C ASP A 523 21.78 28.24 -2.01
N HIS A 524 21.82 26.97 -1.60
CA HIS A 524 23.06 26.19 -1.48
C HIS A 524 23.54 25.59 -2.80
N SER A 525 22.81 25.77 -3.91
CA SER A 525 23.23 25.25 -5.21
C SER A 525 24.59 25.80 -5.66
N ALA A 526 25.40 24.96 -6.32
CA ALA A 526 26.78 25.29 -6.68
C ALA A 526 26.93 26.37 -7.78
N GLY A 527 25.84 26.71 -8.49
CA GLY A 527 25.85 27.66 -9.61
C GLY A 527 24.48 28.31 -9.84
N ASP A 528 24.39 29.15 -10.87
CA ASP A 528 23.14 29.84 -11.20
C ASP A 528 22.09 28.87 -11.74
N ILE A 529 21.17 28.47 -10.88
CA ILE A 529 20.04 27.59 -11.20
C ILE A 529 18.97 28.27 -12.06
N ASN A 530 18.97 29.60 -12.14
CA ASN A 530 18.03 30.37 -12.96
C ASN A 530 18.47 30.53 -14.41
N ALA A 531 19.75 30.23 -14.71
CA ALA A 531 20.28 30.26 -16.07
C ALA A 531 19.48 29.38 -17.04
N GLU A 532 19.45 29.72 -18.33
CA GLU A 532 18.76 28.94 -19.36
C GLU A 532 19.46 27.61 -19.66
N GLN A 533 20.79 27.58 -19.54
CA GLN A 533 21.63 26.43 -19.89
C GLN A 533 22.50 26.00 -18.71
N PRO A 534 22.66 24.69 -18.47
CA PRO A 534 23.48 24.18 -17.37
C PRO A 534 24.98 24.30 -17.64
N ASP A 535 25.77 24.53 -16.58
CA ASP A 535 27.20 24.27 -16.59
C ASP A 535 27.47 22.75 -16.65
N LYS A 536 28.06 22.31 -17.75
CA LYS A 536 28.38 20.89 -18.00
C LYS A 536 29.29 20.28 -16.94
N LYS A 537 30.18 21.06 -16.31
CA LYS A 537 31.08 20.56 -15.25
C LYS A 537 30.31 20.23 -13.98
N LEU A 538 29.39 21.09 -13.57
CA LEU A 538 28.53 20.85 -12.40
C LEU A 538 27.61 19.66 -12.61
N ILE A 539 27.03 19.54 -13.82
CA ILE A 539 26.28 18.34 -14.20
C ILE A 539 27.16 17.09 -14.11
N GLN A 540 28.36 17.11 -14.70
CA GLN A 540 29.27 15.96 -14.67
C GLN A 540 29.70 15.58 -13.24
N GLN A 541 29.90 16.55 -12.35
CA GLN A 541 30.17 16.31 -10.94
C GLN A 541 28.98 15.59 -10.27
N ALA A 542 27.76 16.09 -10.46
CA ALA A 542 26.55 15.44 -9.95
C ALA A 542 26.37 14.01 -10.47
N MET A 543 26.70 13.75 -11.74
CA MET A 543 26.64 12.41 -12.35
C MET A 543 27.67 11.43 -11.77
N SER A 544 28.75 11.93 -11.16
CA SER A 544 29.78 11.09 -10.55
C SER A 544 29.42 10.60 -9.15
N LEU A 545 28.38 11.17 -8.54
CA LEU A 545 27.96 10.83 -7.19
C LEU A 545 27.44 9.39 -7.12
N PRO A 546 27.67 8.68 -5.99
CA PRO A 546 27.19 7.32 -5.80
C PRO A 546 25.69 7.30 -5.53
N MET A 547 24.89 7.55 -6.57
CA MET A 547 23.42 7.58 -6.55
C MET A 547 22.90 6.86 -7.79
N HIS A 548 21.72 6.24 -7.72
CA HIS A 548 21.07 5.82 -8.96
C HIS A 548 20.51 7.04 -9.68
N ARG A 549 20.35 6.89 -10.99
CA ARG A 549 19.68 7.86 -11.85
C ARG A 549 18.71 7.16 -12.79
N TYR A 550 17.91 6.25 -12.26
CA TYR A 550 16.98 5.52 -13.10
C TYR A 550 15.95 6.47 -13.70
N ASP A 551 15.80 6.46 -15.01
CA ASP A 551 14.92 7.37 -15.73
C ASP A 551 13.54 6.73 -15.88
N TRP A 552 12.54 7.30 -15.21
CA TRP A 552 11.13 6.89 -15.36
C TRP A 552 10.64 7.00 -16.80
N TRP A 553 11.29 7.83 -17.62
CA TRP A 553 10.92 8.08 -19.00
C TRP A 553 11.82 7.33 -19.99
N ALA A 554 12.71 6.45 -19.52
CA ALA A 554 13.52 5.62 -20.40
C ALA A 554 12.62 4.75 -21.31
N PRO A 555 12.99 4.57 -22.59
CA PRO A 555 12.28 3.68 -23.49
C PRO A 555 12.49 2.21 -23.07
N GLY A 556 11.50 1.37 -23.34
CA GLY A 556 11.57 -0.07 -23.06
C GLY A 556 10.32 -0.61 -22.35
N PRO A 557 10.29 -1.92 -22.07
CA PRO A 557 9.22 -2.52 -21.28
C PRO A 557 9.19 -1.92 -19.88
N LYS A 558 8.01 -1.54 -19.41
CA LYS A 558 7.76 -1.05 -18.06
C LYS A 558 6.43 -1.58 -17.55
N PRO A 559 6.26 -1.75 -16.23
CA PRO A 559 4.98 -2.13 -15.66
C PRO A 559 3.86 -1.14 -16.04
N SER A 560 2.63 -1.63 -16.19
CA SER A 560 1.47 -0.82 -16.59
C SER A 560 1.12 0.30 -15.58
N TRP A 561 1.52 0.14 -14.33
CA TRP A 561 1.36 1.12 -13.26
C TRP A 561 2.48 2.18 -13.22
N ALA A 562 3.57 2.00 -13.98
CA ALA A 562 4.65 2.97 -14.02
C ALA A 562 4.13 4.32 -14.56
N PRO A 563 4.50 5.46 -13.96
CA PRO A 563 4.02 6.76 -14.41
C PRO A 563 4.26 6.98 -15.92
N PRO A 564 3.25 7.48 -16.66
CA PRO A 564 3.43 7.79 -18.07
C PRO A 564 4.41 8.97 -18.23
N VAL A 565 5.04 9.05 -19.40
CA VAL A 565 5.79 10.24 -19.78
C VAL A 565 4.77 11.38 -19.95
N PRO A 566 5.00 12.56 -19.34
CA PRO A 566 4.08 13.68 -19.52
C PRO A 566 3.93 14.04 -21.00
N GLU A 567 2.72 14.39 -21.42
CA GLU A 567 2.35 14.61 -22.83
C GLU A 567 3.32 15.56 -23.56
N ALA A 568 3.71 16.66 -22.90
CA ALA A 568 4.63 17.65 -23.43
C ALA A 568 6.03 17.10 -23.79
N PHE A 569 6.40 15.93 -23.26
CA PHE A 569 7.70 15.28 -23.52
C PHE A 569 7.57 13.91 -24.18
N ASN A 570 6.35 13.43 -24.44
CA ASN A 570 6.08 12.14 -25.06
C ASN A 570 6.34 12.20 -26.57
N THR A 571 7.62 12.15 -26.93
CA THR A 571 8.09 12.23 -28.33
C THR A 571 8.85 10.96 -28.71
N PRO A 572 8.80 10.51 -29.99
CA PRO A 572 9.50 9.30 -30.43
C PRO A 572 11.03 9.33 -30.21
N ASN A 573 11.63 10.52 -30.11
CA ASN A 573 13.07 10.72 -29.97
C ASN A 573 13.44 11.26 -28.56
N LEU A 574 12.73 10.82 -27.51
CA LEU A 574 13.06 11.23 -26.15
C LEU A 574 14.40 10.62 -25.70
N GLU A 575 15.42 11.46 -25.60
CA GLU A 575 16.73 11.06 -25.07
C GLU A 575 16.62 10.67 -23.57
N PRO A 576 17.11 9.48 -23.16
CA PRO A 576 17.16 9.08 -21.76
C PRO A 576 18.06 9.99 -20.93
N ALA A 577 17.62 10.36 -19.72
CA ALA A 577 18.41 11.13 -18.75
C ALA A 577 19.23 10.24 -17.80
N GLY A 578 19.07 8.91 -17.94
CA GLY A 578 19.74 7.90 -17.16
C GLY A 578 19.34 6.48 -17.59
N PRO A 579 19.87 5.44 -16.91
CA PRO A 579 19.53 4.06 -17.20
C PRO A 579 18.04 3.77 -17.00
N ALA A 580 17.50 2.81 -17.74
CA ALA A 580 16.20 2.22 -17.43
C ALA A 580 16.23 1.52 -16.06
N MET A 581 15.07 1.43 -15.41
CA MET A 581 14.92 0.62 -14.20
C MET A 581 15.08 -0.87 -14.52
N PRO A 582 15.73 -1.65 -13.64
CA PRO A 582 15.88 -3.10 -13.82
C PRO A 582 14.60 -3.81 -13.36
N TRP A 583 13.51 -3.62 -14.10
CA TRP A 583 12.17 -4.13 -13.76
C TRP A 583 12.14 -5.64 -13.54
N GLU A 584 13.01 -6.38 -14.23
CA GLU A 584 13.19 -7.81 -14.06
C GLU A 584 13.63 -8.24 -12.66
N GLU A 585 14.21 -7.34 -11.86
CA GLU A 585 14.65 -7.62 -10.49
C GLU A 585 13.51 -7.45 -9.45
N TRP A 586 12.36 -6.92 -9.86
CA TRP A 586 11.26 -6.62 -8.95
C TRP A 586 9.91 -7.17 -9.43
N ASP A 587 9.56 -8.32 -8.85
CA ASP A 587 8.18 -8.80 -8.83
C ASP A 587 7.39 -8.06 -7.75
N VAL A 588 6.46 -7.21 -8.18
CA VAL A 588 5.57 -6.43 -7.30
C VAL A 588 4.36 -7.24 -6.81
N THR A 589 4.13 -8.42 -7.37
CA THR A 589 3.01 -9.29 -7.02
C THR A 589 3.39 -10.31 -5.93
N ALA A 590 4.69 -10.60 -5.79
CA ALA A 590 5.20 -11.48 -4.75
C ALA A 590 4.74 -11.03 -3.35
N PRO A 591 4.27 -11.96 -2.49
CA PRO A 591 3.84 -11.63 -1.14
C PRO A 591 5.03 -11.13 -0.31
N VAL A 592 4.80 -10.06 0.44
CA VAL A 592 5.79 -9.41 1.32
C VAL A 592 5.36 -9.58 2.76
N SER A 593 6.29 -9.96 3.62
CA SER A 593 6.09 -10.01 5.07
C SER A 593 6.87 -8.90 5.75
N ASN A 594 6.32 -8.36 6.83
CA ASN A 594 7.01 -7.41 7.71
C ASN A 594 7.46 -8.11 9.00
N CYS A 595 8.74 -7.94 9.35
CA CYS A 595 9.29 -8.34 10.63
C CYS A 595 10.01 -7.16 11.28
N VAL A 596 9.67 -6.87 12.54
CA VAL A 596 10.39 -5.89 13.34
C VAL A 596 11.44 -6.63 14.17
N ILE A 597 12.70 -6.33 13.90
CA ILE A 597 13.85 -6.90 14.57
C ILE A 597 14.36 -5.91 15.62
N HIS A 598 14.39 -6.34 16.88
CA HIS A 598 14.97 -5.61 17.99
C HIS A 598 16.42 -6.04 18.22
N LEU A 599 17.36 -5.10 18.11
CA LEU A 599 18.74 -5.28 18.55
C LEU A 599 18.94 -4.55 19.88
N SER A 600 19.35 -5.28 20.91
CA SER A 600 19.66 -4.69 22.22
C SER A 600 20.85 -3.74 22.13
N LYS A 601 20.99 -2.84 23.12
CA LYS A 601 22.16 -1.97 23.26
C LYS A 601 23.49 -2.76 23.18
N GLU A 602 23.57 -3.90 23.87
CA GLU A 602 24.76 -4.74 23.91
C GLU A 602 25.07 -5.36 22.54
N GLN A 603 24.03 -5.77 21.81
CA GLN A 603 24.17 -6.30 20.45
C GLN A 603 24.63 -5.22 19.47
N VAL A 604 24.06 -4.01 19.54
CA VAL A 604 24.51 -2.85 18.75
C VAL A 604 25.96 -2.51 19.07
N LEU A 605 26.35 -2.51 20.35
CA LEU A 605 27.74 -2.29 20.76
C LEU A 605 28.69 -3.39 20.27
N SER A 606 28.24 -4.65 20.26
CA SER A 606 29.00 -5.78 19.73
C SER A 606 29.27 -5.60 18.22
N LEU A 607 28.23 -5.30 17.44
CA LEU A 607 28.35 -4.99 16.01
C LEU A 607 29.29 -3.82 15.75
N TRP A 608 29.11 -2.73 16.49
CA TRP A 608 29.92 -1.53 16.34
C TRP A 608 31.39 -1.78 16.67
N LYS A 609 31.69 -2.51 17.74
CA LYS A 609 33.07 -2.90 18.08
C LYS A 609 33.67 -3.75 16.97
N LYS A 610 32.98 -4.82 16.53
CA LYS A 610 33.44 -5.71 15.46
C LYS A 610 33.74 -4.95 14.17
N ALA A 611 32.85 -4.03 13.77
CA ALA A 611 33.07 -3.19 12.59
C ALA A 611 34.31 -2.28 12.72
N ASN A 612 34.69 -1.87 13.94
CA ASN A 612 35.85 -1.00 14.16
C ASN A 612 37.17 -1.74 14.42
N GLU A 613 37.17 -3.05 14.69
CA GLU A 613 38.39 -3.82 15.06
C GLU A 613 39.55 -3.68 14.07
N ALA A 614 39.22 -3.66 12.77
CA ALA A 614 40.19 -3.55 11.68
C ALA A 614 40.00 -2.28 10.83
N SER A 615 39.22 -1.31 11.31
CA SER A 615 38.95 -0.07 10.56
C SER A 615 40.05 0.95 10.81
N SER A 616 40.52 1.61 9.75
CA SER A 616 41.40 2.78 9.84
C SER A 616 40.67 4.07 10.24
N GLU A 617 39.34 4.08 10.12
CA GLU A 617 38.47 5.23 10.41
C GLU A 617 37.42 4.90 11.47
N LYS A 618 36.95 5.91 12.19
CA LYS A 618 35.93 5.72 13.23
C LYS A 618 34.54 5.56 12.63
N LEU A 619 34.06 4.31 12.57
CA LEU A 619 32.71 3.98 12.09
C LEU A 619 31.68 4.24 13.19
N SER A 620 30.44 4.56 12.80
CA SER A 620 29.32 4.76 13.72
C SER A 620 28.55 3.46 13.97
N GLN A 621 27.72 3.46 15.01
CA GLN A 621 26.78 2.38 15.24
C GLN A 621 25.77 2.24 14.09
N HIS A 622 25.37 3.35 13.46
CA HIS A 622 24.48 3.32 12.29
C HIS A 622 25.14 2.58 11.11
N ASP A 623 26.40 2.88 10.82
CA ASP A 623 27.14 2.19 9.74
C ASP A 623 27.18 0.67 9.97
N ALA A 624 27.43 0.26 11.22
CA ALA A 624 27.46 -1.15 11.60
C ALA A 624 26.07 -1.82 11.51
N ILE A 625 25.00 -1.14 11.92
CA ILE A 625 23.61 -1.65 11.84
C ILE A 625 23.20 -1.83 10.37
N ILE A 626 23.43 -0.84 9.52
CA ILE A 626 23.10 -0.90 8.09
C ILE A 626 23.87 -2.03 7.40
N ALA A 627 25.19 -2.11 7.64
CA ALA A 627 26.01 -3.19 7.10
C ALA A 627 25.53 -4.57 7.56
N HIS A 628 25.15 -4.70 8.83
CA HIS A 628 24.65 -5.95 9.40
C HIS A 628 23.34 -6.39 8.75
N ILE A 629 22.33 -5.52 8.70
CA ILE A 629 21.02 -5.92 8.18
C ILE A 629 21.06 -6.18 6.67
N TRP A 630 21.85 -5.39 5.92
CA TRP A 630 22.08 -5.63 4.50
C TRP A 630 22.72 -7.00 4.25
N SER A 631 23.69 -7.38 5.07
CA SER A 631 24.33 -8.69 5.04
C SER A 631 23.36 -9.84 5.34
N CYS A 632 22.50 -9.69 6.35
CA CYS A 632 21.49 -10.70 6.70
C CYS A 632 20.44 -10.88 5.59
N ILE A 633 19.94 -9.78 5.01
CA ILE A 633 18.97 -9.84 3.91
C ILE A 633 19.60 -10.47 2.67
N ALA A 634 20.86 -10.16 2.34
CA ALA A 634 21.56 -10.77 1.21
C ALA A 634 21.69 -12.30 1.35
N ARG A 635 22.00 -12.79 2.56
CA ARG A 635 22.00 -14.23 2.87
C ARG A 635 20.60 -14.84 2.83
N ALA A 636 19.60 -14.16 3.38
CA ALA A 636 18.21 -14.61 3.30
C ALA A 636 17.71 -14.76 1.85
N ARG A 637 18.28 -13.97 0.92
CA ARG A 637 18.04 -14.06 -0.53
C ARG A 637 18.88 -15.13 -1.24
N GLY A 638 19.81 -15.81 -0.55
CA GLY A 638 20.62 -16.89 -1.12
C GLY A 638 21.72 -16.42 -2.07
N LEU A 639 22.28 -15.22 -1.84
CA LEU A 639 23.22 -14.57 -2.76
C LEU A 639 24.70 -14.81 -2.44
N GLU A 640 25.03 -15.82 -1.64
CA GLU A 640 26.39 -16.10 -1.14
C GLU A 640 27.40 -16.38 -2.26
N ASN A 641 26.95 -17.01 -3.34
CA ASN A 641 27.80 -17.40 -4.48
C ASN A 641 27.77 -16.37 -5.62
N ASP A 642 27.04 -15.27 -5.46
CA ASP A 642 26.83 -14.30 -6.52
C ASP A 642 27.89 -13.17 -6.50
N THR A 643 28.57 -12.96 -7.62
CA THR A 643 29.60 -11.93 -7.75
C THR A 643 29.07 -10.61 -8.29
N LYS A 644 27.81 -10.57 -8.73
CA LYS A 644 27.16 -9.35 -9.21
C LYS A 644 26.87 -8.39 -8.05
N PRO A 645 26.72 -7.08 -8.33
CA PRO A 645 26.35 -6.11 -7.32
C PRO A 645 24.99 -6.39 -6.67
N ILE A 646 24.92 -6.13 -5.38
CA ILE A 646 23.69 -5.86 -4.62
C ILE A 646 23.78 -4.40 -4.12
N HIS A 647 22.63 -3.77 -3.91
CA HIS A 647 22.50 -2.34 -3.64
C HIS A 647 21.77 -2.08 -2.33
N CYS A 648 22.34 -1.23 -1.49
CA CYS A 648 21.67 -0.62 -0.34
C CYS A 648 21.44 0.86 -0.65
N ASN A 649 20.19 1.22 -0.94
CA ASN A 649 19.75 2.57 -1.18
C ASN A 649 19.42 3.24 0.14
N LEU A 650 20.31 4.07 0.66
CA LEU A 650 20.14 4.71 1.97
C LEU A 650 19.60 6.14 1.80
N VAL A 651 18.48 6.43 2.43
CA VAL A 651 17.91 7.79 2.49
C VAL A 651 18.77 8.67 3.39
N TYR A 652 19.08 9.88 2.93
CA TYR A 652 19.84 10.88 3.66
C TYR A 652 19.11 12.23 3.65
N GLY A 653 18.76 12.73 4.83
CA GLY A 653 18.26 14.09 5.01
C GLY A 653 19.41 15.09 4.93
N VAL A 654 19.28 16.13 4.09
CA VAL A 654 20.42 16.97 3.70
C VAL A 654 20.66 18.16 4.63
N ARG A 655 19.81 18.40 5.65
CA ARG A 655 19.89 19.56 6.55
C ARG A 655 21.30 19.75 7.12
N SER A 656 21.95 18.68 7.57
CA SER A 656 23.31 18.75 8.11
C SER A 656 24.38 19.13 7.09
N SER A 657 24.21 18.75 5.81
CA SER A 657 25.15 19.15 4.74
C SER A 657 25.12 20.65 4.47
N PHE A 658 24.00 21.30 4.78
CA PHE A 658 23.78 22.72 4.55
C PHE A 658 23.81 23.56 5.84
N GLY A 659 24.02 22.92 7.00
CA GLY A 659 24.01 23.63 8.28
C GLY A 659 22.63 24.18 8.65
N LEU A 660 21.56 23.58 8.13
CA LEU A 660 20.19 23.95 8.46
C LEU A 660 19.76 23.34 9.80
N ASP A 661 18.98 24.11 10.54
CA ASP A 661 18.41 23.68 11.82
C ASP A 661 17.37 22.55 11.63
N GLU A 662 17.20 21.69 12.63
CA GLU A 662 16.16 20.64 12.63
C GLU A 662 14.73 21.21 12.60
N LYS A 663 14.56 22.49 12.94
CA LYS A 663 13.32 23.25 12.82
C LYS A 663 12.98 23.67 11.38
N PHE A 664 13.87 23.44 10.41
CA PHE A 664 13.56 23.62 9.00
C PHE A 664 12.52 22.59 8.51
N LEU A 665 11.40 23.09 7.98
CA LEU A 665 10.28 22.29 7.47
C LEU A 665 10.44 21.99 5.98
N GLY A 666 9.97 20.82 5.56
CA GLY A 666 10.12 20.28 4.21
C GLY A 666 10.56 18.81 4.25
N SER A 667 10.84 18.26 3.07
CA SER A 667 11.38 16.93 2.87
C SER A 667 12.66 16.92 2.02
N PRO A 668 13.71 17.67 2.39
CA PRO A 668 14.92 17.72 1.61
C PRO A 668 15.76 16.45 1.87
N ALA A 669 15.56 15.44 1.03
CA ALA A 669 16.21 14.14 1.15
C ALA A 669 16.72 13.63 -0.21
N VAL A 670 17.76 12.81 -0.17
CA VAL A 670 18.30 12.09 -1.32
C VAL A 670 18.49 10.61 -1.00
N MET A 671 18.63 9.76 -2.02
CA MET A 671 18.92 8.34 -1.85
C MET A 671 20.30 8.01 -2.43
N MET A 672 21.23 7.59 -1.58
CA MET A 672 22.57 7.18 -1.99
C MET A 672 22.61 5.69 -2.34
N ASN A 673 23.50 5.30 -3.24
CA ASN A 673 23.68 3.93 -3.71
C ASN A 673 24.95 3.31 -3.14
N ILE A 674 24.80 2.52 -2.08
CA ILE A 674 25.87 1.72 -1.51
C ILE A 674 25.85 0.36 -2.23
N LYS A 675 26.77 0.16 -3.18
CA LYS A 675 26.87 -1.09 -3.95
C LYS A 675 28.12 -1.91 -3.62
N HIS A 676 27.97 -3.22 -3.60
CA HIS A 676 29.08 -4.17 -3.39
C HIS A 676 28.71 -5.57 -3.95
N PRO A 677 29.67 -6.44 -4.31
CA PRO A 677 29.36 -7.81 -4.76
C PRO A 677 28.58 -8.59 -3.71
N ALA A 678 27.52 -9.29 -4.10
CA ALA A 678 26.62 -9.95 -3.15
C ALA A 678 27.32 -11.01 -2.27
N SER A 679 28.22 -11.80 -2.84
CA SER A 679 29.09 -12.76 -2.15
C SER A 679 29.97 -12.12 -1.07
N LYS A 680 30.42 -10.87 -1.29
CA LYS A 680 31.17 -10.10 -0.30
C LYS A 680 30.28 -9.51 0.77
N VAL A 681 29.05 -9.11 0.42
CA VAL A 681 28.02 -8.67 1.37
C VAL A 681 27.57 -9.80 2.28
N CYS A 682 27.42 -11.01 1.74
CA CYS A 682 27.00 -12.18 2.51
C CYS A 682 28.07 -12.68 3.48
N ASN A 683 29.36 -12.43 3.21
CA ASN A 683 30.48 -12.93 4.00
C ASN A 683 30.53 -12.30 5.41
N PRO A 684 30.34 -13.08 6.50
CA PRO A 684 30.32 -12.56 7.87
C PRO A 684 31.62 -11.92 8.36
N SER A 685 32.74 -12.21 7.69
CA SER A 685 34.06 -11.64 8.00
C SER A 685 34.24 -10.23 7.43
N ASN A 686 33.35 -9.79 6.55
CA ASN A 686 33.46 -8.50 5.85
C ASN A 686 32.75 -7.34 6.56
N SER A 687 32.33 -7.49 7.82
CA SER A 687 31.56 -6.45 8.55
C SER A 687 32.25 -5.08 8.56
N THR A 688 33.57 -5.04 8.72
CA THR A 688 34.36 -3.81 8.67
C THR A 688 34.33 -3.18 7.28
N GLU A 689 34.61 -3.97 6.24
CA GLU A 689 34.60 -3.50 4.85
C GLU A 689 33.23 -2.90 4.46
N LEU A 690 32.13 -3.58 4.83
CA LEU A 690 30.77 -3.12 4.55
C LEU A 690 30.44 -1.83 5.29
N ALA A 691 30.74 -1.74 6.59
CA ALA A 691 30.47 -0.53 7.37
C ALA A 691 31.34 0.65 6.90
N THR A 692 32.60 0.42 6.52
CA THR A 692 33.45 1.43 5.87
C THR A 692 32.86 1.87 4.53
N ARG A 693 32.29 0.95 3.73
CA ARG A 693 31.64 1.28 2.47
C ARG A 693 30.40 2.18 2.67
N VAL A 694 29.59 1.90 3.69
CA VAL A 694 28.46 2.76 4.09
C VAL A 694 28.99 4.16 4.45
N ARG A 695 29.99 4.23 5.32
CA ARG A 695 30.59 5.50 5.76
C ARG A 695 31.15 6.31 4.59
N ASN A 696 31.97 5.71 3.73
CA ASN A 696 32.61 6.43 2.64
C ASN A 696 31.60 7.00 1.64
N THR A 697 30.54 6.24 1.37
CA THR A 697 29.44 6.69 0.50
C THR A 697 28.71 7.88 1.13
N LEU A 698 28.38 7.78 2.43
CA LEU A 698 27.76 8.86 3.19
C LEU A 698 28.64 10.11 3.18
N THR A 699 29.92 10.00 3.54
CA THR A 699 30.88 11.12 3.54
C THR A 699 30.95 11.80 2.18
N THR A 700 30.99 11.02 1.09
CA THR A 700 31.04 11.57 -0.27
C THR A 700 29.79 12.36 -0.61
N ILE A 701 28.61 11.84 -0.29
CA ILE A 701 27.33 12.50 -0.58
C ILE A 701 27.11 13.71 0.33
N SER A 702 27.39 13.57 1.62
CA SER A 702 27.16 14.62 2.62
C SER A 702 28.08 15.82 2.46
N GLU A 703 29.14 15.70 1.66
CA GLU A 703 30.06 16.80 1.38
C GLU A 703 29.31 17.97 0.71
N PRO A 704 29.35 19.20 1.29
CA PRO A 704 28.50 20.30 0.84
C PRO A 704 28.64 20.61 -0.66
N THR A 705 29.85 20.54 -1.20
CA THR A 705 30.11 20.81 -2.63
C THR A 705 29.47 19.78 -3.56
N ASN A 706 29.39 18.52 -3.14
CA ASN A 706 28.75 17.45 -3.90
C ASN A 706 27.23 17.58 -3.84
N MET A 707 26.67 17.86 -2.66
CA MET A 707 25.24 18.09 -2.50
C MET A 707 24.78 19.34 -3.27
N ALA A 708 25.57 20.41 -3.26
CA ALA A 708 25.34 21.64 -4.03
C ALA A 708 25.34 21.37 -5.55
N ALA A 709 26.26 20.55 -6.06
CA ALA A 709 26.26 20.13 -7.46
C ALA A 709 25.04 19.26 -7.79
N HIS A 710 24.60 18.40 -6.86
CA HIS A 710 23.39 17.60 -7.03
C HIS A 710 22.14 18.47 -7.13
N LEU A 711 21.95 19.43 -6.22
CA LEU A 711 20.88 20.44 -6.30
C LEU A 711 20.90 21.16 -7.64
N TYR A 712 22.07 21.60 -8.08
CA TYR A 712 22.24 22.23 -9.38
C TYR A 712 21.71 21.33 -10.51
N SER A 713 22.04 20.04 -10.50
CA SER A 713 21.56 19.11 -11.53
C SER A 713 20.02 19.00 -11.57
N ILE A 714 19.34 18.97 -10.42
CA ILE A 714 17.87 18.90 -10.34
C ILE A 714 17.24 20.13 -10.97
N ALA A 715 17.84 21.32 -10.81
CA ALA A 715 17.35 22.55 -11.40
C ALA A 715 17.19 22.46 -12.93
N PHE A 716 18.04 21.68 -13.60
CA PHE A 716 18.05 21.52 -15.05
C PHE A 716 17.42 20.21 -15.55
N GLU A 717 16.95 19.35 -14.65
CA GLU A 717 16.09 18.24 -15.05
C GLU A 717 14.75 18.78 -15.57
N ARG A 718 14.26 18.18 -16.67
CA ARG A 718 12.96 18.53 -17.27
C ARG A 718 11.81 18.46 -16.26
N SER A 719 11.90 17.53 -15.32
CA SER A 719 11.01 17.37 -14.17
C SER A 719 11.85 16.83 -13.00
N PRO A 720 11.69 17.34 -11.76
CA PRO A 720 12.42 16.83 -10.61
C PRO A 720 12.08 15.37 -10.29
N GLN A 721 10.91 14.90 -10.75
CA GLN A 721 10.39 13.55 -10.51
C GLN A 721 10.79 12.55 -11.60
N ARG A 722 11.51 12.98 -12.65
CA ARG A 722 11.94 12.10 -13.76
C ARG A 722 12.92 11.03 -13.29
N ILE A 723 13.83 11.40 -12.39
CA ILE A 723 14.92 10.55 -11.95
C ILE A 723 14.58 9.90 -10.61
N TRP A 724 14.62 8.57 -10.59
CA TRP A 724 14.52 7.77 -9.38
C TRP A 724 15.90 7.35 -8.89
N GLN A 725 16.17 7.64 -7.63
CA GLN A 725 17.50 7.47 -7.01
C GLN A 725 17.68 6.15 -6.26
N ALA A 726 16.63 5.32 -6.20
CA ALA A 726 16.63 4.01 -5.57
C ALA A 726 16.02 2.96 -6.50
N PHE A 727 15.94 1.72 -6.04
CA PHE A 727 15.07 0.69 -6.61
C PHE A 727 14.72 -0.33 -5.50
N LEU A 728 13.81 -1.25 -5.78
CA LEU A 728 13.39 -2.32 -4.86
C LEU A 728 13.51 -3.69 -5.54
N GLY A 729 13.25 -4.77 -4.82
CA GLY A 729 13.35 -6.14 -5.36
C GLY A 729 14.63 -6.88 -4.95
N GLN A 730 14.96 -7.97 -5.64
CA GLN A 730 15.92 -8.98 -5.14
C GLN A 730 17.35 -8.44 -4.93
N ARG A 731 17.78 -7.48 -5.74
CA ARG A 731 19.12 -6.88 -5.63
C ARG A 731 19.17 -5.53 -4.92
N HIS A 732 18.05 -5.01 -4.46
CA HIS A 732 17.99 -3.70 -3.84
C HIS A 732 17.34 -3.79 -2.46
N ILE A 733 17.82 -2.96 -1.54
CA ILE A 733 17.08 -2.58 -0.35
C ILE A 733 17.01 -1.06 -0.30
N LEU A 734 15.86 -0.51 0.09
CA LEU A 734 15.68 0.91 0.39
C LEU A 734 15.60 1.06 1.89
N VAL A 735 16.54 1.81 2.48
CA VAL A 735 16.61 2.02 3.91
C VAL A 735 16.29 3.46 4.25
N THR A 736 15.22 3.65 5.01
CA THR A 736 14.93 4.92 5.70
C THR A 736 15.33 4.82 7.16
N THR A 737 15.77 5.94 7.73
CA THR A 737 16.25 6.00 9.11
C THR A 737 15.56 7.12 9.86
N TRP A 738 14.92 6.75 10.96
CA TRP A 738 14.28 7.67 11.92
C TRP A 738 15.13 7.76 13.19
N ALA A 739 16.36 7.25 13.14
CA ALA A 739 17.33 7.38 14.19
C ALA A 739 17.54 8.85 14.56
N ARG A 740 17.60 9.14 15.86
CA ARG A 740 17.83 10.48 16.43
C ARG A 740 16.67 11.45 16.28
N ALA A 741 15.56 11.06 15.65
CA ALA A 741 14.39 11.90 15.57
C ALA A 741 13.68 12.06 16.94
N ASN A 742 14.09 11.27 17.95
CA ASN A 742 13.49 11.22 19.29
C ASN A 742 11.99 10.93 19.18
N VAL A 743 11.66 9.83 18.49
CA VAL A 743 10.29 9.51 18.07
C VAL A 743 9.37 9.23 19.26
N TYR A 744 9.92 8.72 20.36
CA TYR A 744 9.22 8.48 21.63
C TYR A 744 9.15 9.73 22.54
N GLY A 745 9.80 10.82 22.16
CA GLY A 745 9.88 12.05 22.96
C GLY A 745 8.67 12.98 22.87
N VAL A 746 7.56 12.53 22.29
CA VAL A 746 6.33 13.33 22.14
C VAL A 746 5.44 13.12 23.35
N ASP A 747 5.42 14.10 24.26
CA ASP A 747 4.61 14.11 25.48
C ASP A 747 3.59 15.26 25.45
N PHE A 748 2.31 14.94 25.34
CA PHE A 748 1.23 15.92 25.36
C PHE A 748 0.89 16.46 26.76
N GLY A 749 1.56 15.96 27.81
CA GLY A 749 1.37 16.34 29.20
C GLY A 749 0.29 15.55 29.93
N PHE A 750 -0.19 14.44 29.36
CA PHE A 750 -1.25 13.60 29.93
C PHE A 750 -0.78 12.64 31.03
N GLY A 751 0.55 12.57 31.25
CA GLY A 751 1.19 11.51 32.02
C GLY A 751 0.99 10.13 31.38
N SER A 752 0.91 10.09 30.03
CA SER A 752 0.87 8.86 29.23
C SER A 752 2.26 8.57 28.68
N THR A 753 2.67 7.31 28.67
CA THR A 753 3.91 6.85 28.02
C THR A 753 3.61 6.37 26.60
N CYS A 754 4.45 6.72 25.62
CA CYS A 754 4.40 6.08 24.29
C CYS A 754 5.05 4.69 24.37
N SER A 755 4.26 3.63 24.20
CA SER A 755 4.71 2.23 24.30
C SER A 755 5.38 1.72 23.02
N TYR A 756 4.89 2.16 21.86
CA TYR A 756 5.38 1.70 20.56
C TYR A 756 5.07 2.71 19.46
N ILE A 757 5.90 2.71 18.42
CA ILE A 757 5.72 3.52 17.22
C ILE A 757 5.83 2.61 16.02
N GLU A 758 4.80 2.56 15.20
CA GLU A 758 4.88 1.93 13.89
C GLU A 758 5.31 2.94 12.83
N SER A 759 6.38 2.59 12.13
CA SER A 759 6.94 3.39 11.04
C SER A 759 6.30 2.91 9.75
N VAL A 760 5.27 3.61 9.30
CA VAL A 760 4.43 3.16 8.18
C VAL A 760 5.20 3.36 6.88
N VAL A 761 5.66 2.24 6.31
CA VAL A 761 6.30 2.21 4.99
C VAL A 761 5.49 1.29 4.05
N PRO A 762 5.57 1.48 2.72
CA PRO A 762 4.94 0.56 1.78
C PRO A 762 5.41 -0.89 1.97
N ASP A 763 4.47 -1.85 1.92
CA ASP A 763 4.76 -3.28 1.98
C ASP A 763 5.34 -3.75 0.64
N MET A 764 6.63 -3.48 0.45
CA MET A 764 7.37 -3.76 -0.77
C MET A 764 8.68 -4.47 -0.44
N ASP A 765 9.09 -5.43 -1.28
CA ASP A 765 10.31 -6.20 -1.07
C ASP A 765 11.57 -5.33 -1.08
N GLY A 766 12.30 -5.34 0.04
CA GLY A 766 13.52 -4.60 0.25
C GLY A 766 13.32 -3.28 0.99
N ASN A 767 12.13 -2.96 1.49
CA ASN A 767 11.87 -1.71 2.21
C ASN A 767 12.18 -1.86 3.71
N ILE A 768 13.06 -1.00 4.24
CA ILE A 768 13.62 -1.12 5.58
C ILE A 768 13.48 0.21 6.33
N ALA A 769 13.01 0.18 7.57
CA ALA A 769 12.95 1.34 8.45
C ALA A 769 13.73 1.09 9.75
N VAL A 770 14.76 1.90 10.01
CA VAL A 770 15.56 1.85 11.25
C VAL A 770 15.08 2.93 12.20
N LYS A 771 14.71 2.58 13.44
CA LYS A 771 14.24 3.52 14.45
C LYS A 771 14.78 3.20 15.85
N GLU A 772 14.68 4.17 16.74
CA GLU A 772 14.93 3.99 18.16
C GLU A 772 14.03 2.87 18.72
N ALA A 773 14.52 2.09 19.68
CA ALA A 773 13.68 1.14 20.41
C ALA A 773 12.89 1.85 21.53
N PRO A 774 11.70 1.33 21.91
CA PRO A 774 10.95 1.86 23.05
C PRO A 774 11.77 1.85 24.34
N GLY A 775 11.61 2.89 25.16
CA GLY A 775 12.25 2.99 26.45
C GLY A 775 12.27 4.41 27.01
N PRO A 776 12.90 4.61 28.18
CA PRO A 776 13.01 5.94 28.79
C PRO A 776 13.85 6.88 27.92
N SER A 777 13.74 8.18 28.19
CA SER A 777 14.61 9.19 27.57
C SER A 777 16.07 8.81 27.75
N ALA A 778 16.81 8.82 26.64
CA ALA A 778 18.18 8.34 26.60
C ALA A 778 19.11 9.35 25.94
N LYS A 779 20.40 9.28 26.30
CA LYS A 779 21.42 10.22 25.80
C LYS A 779 21.80 9.91 24.36
N TYR A 780 21.89 8.63 24.02
CA TYR A 780 22.13 8.16 22.66
C TYR A 780 20.89 7.41 22.15
N TRP A 781 20.58 7.58 20.87
CA TRP A 781 19.40 6.99 20.23
C TRP A 781 19.38 5.44 20.25
N THR A 782 20.51 4.80 20.55
CA THR A 782 20.67 3.33 20.65
C THR A 782 20.72 2.81 22.10
N ASP A 783 20.59 3.68 23.10
CA ASP A 783 20.73 3.30 24.51
C ASP A 783 19.63 2.34 24.97
N ASN A 784 18.46 2.38 24.34
CA ASN A 784 17.36 1.43 24.58
C ASN A 784 17.38 0.24 23.60
N GLY A 785 18.39 0.17 22.72
CA GLY A 785 18.39 -0.69 21.54
C GLY A 785 17.84 0.00 20.30
N VAL A 786 17.64 -0.78 19.24
CA VAL A 786 17.17 -0.32 17.92
C VAL A 786 16.13 -1.30 17.41
N ASP A 787 15.03 -0.77 16.87
CA ASP A 787 14.03 -1.55 16.15
C ASP A 787 14.22 -1.33 14.64
N ILE A 788 14.21 -2.43 13.87
CA ILE A 788 14.40 -2.43 12.42
C ILE A 788 13.20 -3.13 11.78
N SER A 789 12.32 -2.36 11.13
CA SER A 789 11.23 -2.90 10.32
C SER A 789 11.81 -3.39 8.99
N VAL A 790 11.62 -4.66 8.67
CA VAL A 790 12.12 -5.29 7.45
C VAL A 790 10.95 -5.84 6.65
N HIS A 791 10.73 -5.29 5.46
CA HIS A 791 9.75 -5.77 4.49
C HIS A 791 10.51 -6.45 3.35
N ILE A 792 10.41 -7.78 3.27
CA ILE A 792 10.99 -8.59 2.19
C ILE A 792 9.99 -9.67 1.78
N ARG A 793 10.23 -10.32 0.64
CA ARG A 793 9.38 -11.45 0.21
C ARG A 793 9.18 -12.47 1.32
N THR A 794 7.96 -12.96 1.47
CA THR A 794 7.57 -13.92 2.51
C THR A 794 8.47 -15.16 2.51
N GLU A 795 8.84 -15.65 1.33
CA GLU A 795 9.77 -16.78 1.17
C GLU A 795 11.19 -16.51 1.74
N HIS A 796 11.63 -15.26 1.77
CA HIS A 796 12.94 -14.86 2.30
C HIS A 796 12.85 -14.52 3.79
N MET A 797 11.69 -14.08 4.28
CA MET A 797 11.50 -13.67 5.67
C MET A 797 11.83 -14.78 6.66
N LYS A 798 11.39 -16.02 6.37
CA LYS A 798 11.73 -17.17 7.22
C LYS A 798 13.24 -17.40 7.30
N ARG A 799 13.95 -17.35 6.17
CA ARG A 799 15.41 -17.49 6.12
C ARG A 799 16.14 -16.37 6.84
N LEU A 800 15.60 -15.15 6.82
CA LEU A 800 16.13 -14.03 7.60
C LEU A 800 16.03 -14.30 9.10
N MET A 801 14.84 -14.72 9.57
CA MET A 801 14.62 -15.03 11.00
C MET A 801 15.45 -16.22 11.48
N ASP A 802 15.72 -17.18 10.59
CA ASP A 802 16.56 -18.35 10.86
C ASP A 802 18.07 -18.07 10.69
N ASP A 803 18.47 -16.87 10.22
CA ASP A 803 19.89 -16.52 10.05
C ASP A 803 20.58 -16.50 11.43
N PRO A 804 21.58 -17.39 11.67
CA PRO A 804 22.24 -17.51 12.97
C PRO A 804 23.04 -16.27 13.36
N LEU A 805 23.29 -15.36 12.41
CA LEU A 805 23.99 -14.10 12.63
C LEU A 805 23.03 -12.93 12.85
N LEU A 806 21.73 -13.09 12.61
CA LEU A 806 20.76 -12.00 12.74
C LEU A 806 20.87 -11.31 14.10
N PHE A 807 20.99 -12.10 15.16
CA PHE A 807 21.21 -11.63 16.52
C PHE A 807 22.68 -11.81 16.94
N PRO A 808 23.46 -10.71 17.05
CA PRO A 808 24.87 -10.78 17.39
C PRO A 808 25.10 -11.41 18.76
N THR A 809 26.07 -12.33 18.86
CA THR A 809 26.46 -12.90 20.15
C THR A 809 27.11 -11.84 21.04
N VAL A 810 26.56 -11.63 22.23
CA VAL A 810 27.17 -10.78 23.26
C VAL A 810 28.08 -11.66 24.11
N LYS A 811 29.41 -11.49 24.00
CA LYS A 811 30.32 -12.10 24.98
C LYS A 811 30.04 -11.46 26.33
N LEU A 812 29.60 -12.25 27.32
CA LEU A 812 29.51 -11.84 28.71
C LEU A 812 30.93 -11.53 29.24
N THR A 813 31.46 -10.36 28.93
CA THR A 813 32.61 -9.84 29.68
C THR A 813 32.12 -9.48 31.07
N GLU A 814 32.79 -10.03 32.07
CA GLU A 814 32.49 -10.00 33.50
C GLU A 814 31.82 -8.70 33.95
N ARG A 815 30.73 -8.84 34.71
CA ARG A 815 30.15 -7.74 35.50
C ARG A 815 31.28 -7.13 36.34
N HIS A 816 31.76 -5.95 35.96
CA HIS A 816 32.50 -5.12 36.90
C HIS A 816 31.55 -4.76 38.03
N LYS A 817 31.75 -5.41 39.18
CA LYS A 817 31.34 -4.86 40.46
C LYS A 817 32.06 -3.51 40.63
N GLY A 818 31.28 -2.44 40.73
CA GLY A 818 31.70 -1.10 41.12
C GLY A 818 30.50 -0.38 41.65
#